data_AF-A0A640P4F2-F1
#
_entry.id   AF-A0A640P4F2-F1
#
_cell.length_a   1.000
_cell.length_b   1.000
_cell.length_c   1.000
_cell.angle_alpha   90.00
_cell.angle_beta   90.00
_cell.angle_gamma   90.00
#
_symmetry.space_group_name_H-M   'P 1'
#
loop_
_entity.id
_entity.type
_entity.pdbx_description
1 polymer ?
#
loop_
_entity_poly.entity_id
_entity_poly.type
_entity_poly.pdbx_seq_one_letter_code
_entity_poly.pdbx_strand_id
1 'polypeptide(L)'
;MLSANSKPTIFSFTLIALLPFLMLSCATMNKYYTKGDQPGDILYNYIHTNTSDNKTVSSLLANYKGPKNLSTVVEKYEDEIAQLYRQHVLIPSPSISEEEKKARFANITSNQASALFALYPIDTAKWMKIISTYSGLSKNDIYESAITAGLDPSLVFAASASGFEDTATPLINSIGLVIYGQDEESTAAVKFRADDDTYWREGLDLAWEPIYGSFAGSIVYLEANTTYHIEVTITDVYGDVVEHTFQTATKPNTPPIDPNKIYYLSEIYSGGQLDLEALNIEGSEDGYAKIIGDGPVIEAGSDVLAAVNIGNNSYVMLENLTVKGGQRYGIFAKKAHHVWIKGCNVSGYGRVAVDIRGGVAYSSETSNSPINYDSGIYLERSGIAVIEDCEVHSPNLGANSWAVGHPKGANALQVWAYHDSDAYRGEFIIRNNRLYGAPDHRFNDVIEGRKNFERRGGFVKNSAIYGNYLAYANDDLIEIDGGQQNVLVYDNEMEQGYTGISIAPNMLGPSYLFHNYIHNLGDETGKEWTAIKAGGLISRPAGRTFIFENVIDVKRNGIAASRVDNDTTFWVTTQNNIFFTQFKDNNVGYCILDKEKYSGSTSTNDLCHNEAAMGTRLEVDFDNVIEHPYTHDLDYIRSLKSMQNPTLFKADEYKIPNFSRKDALLPATD
;
A
#
# COMPACT_ATOMS: atom_id res chain seq x y z
N MET A 1 49.76 -44.87 -60.98
CA MET A 1 50.65 -44.75 -62.16
C MET A 1 51.00 -43.28 -62.35
N LEU A 2 52.14 -42.97 -63.01
CA LEU A 2 52.44 -41.78 -63.84
C LEU A 2 51.74 -40.43 -63.46
N SER A 3 52.43 -39.43 -62.87
CA SER A 3 53.32 -38.43 -63.52
C SER A 3 52.57 -37.30 -64.26
N ALA A 4 52.95 -36.00 -64.28
CA ALA A 4 54.14 -35.30 -63.75
C ALA A 4 53.88 -33.78 -63.56
N ASN A 5 54.86 -33.08 -62.96
CA ASN A 5 55.33 -31.68 -63.19
C ASN A 5 54.38 -30.65 -63.85
N SER A 6 54.20 -29.44 -63.29
CA SER A 6 55.21 -28.38 -63.46
C SER A 6 55.12 -27.19 -62.47
N LYS A 7 56.29 -26.57 -62.23
CA LYS A 7 56.54 -25.20 -61.71
C LYS A 7 57.31 -24.45 -62.83
N PRO A 8 57.43 -23.09 -62.89
CA PRO A 8 57.56 -22.10 -61.78
C PRO A 8 56.48 -20.97 -61.88
N THR A 9 56.61 -19.65 -61.58
CA THR A 9 57.78 -18.76 -61.38
C THR A 9 57.46 -17.43 -60.65
N ILE A 10 58.26 -17.11 -59.62
CA ILE A 10 58.86 -15.79 -59.27
C ILE A 10 57.99 -14.57 -58.79
N PHE A 11 58.65 -13.82 -57.88
CA PHE A 11 58.53 -12.41 -57.44
C PHE A 11 57.68 -11.96 -56.22
N SER A 12 58.47 -11.45 -55.26
CA SER A 12 58.24 -10.35 -54.29
C SER A 12 57.46 -10.57 -52.99
N PHE A 13 58.15 -10.19 -51.91
CA PHE A 13 57.57 -9.86 -50.60
C PHE A 13 56.96 -8.46 -50.64
N THR A 14 55.79 -8.30 -50.04
CA THR A 14 55.47 -7.08 -49.27
C THR A 14 54.63 -7.46 -48.06
N LEU A 15 55.04 -7.03 -46.87
CA LEU A 15 54.27 -7.23 -45.63
C LEU A 15 53.17 -6.17 -45.55
N ILE A 16 51.90 -6.58 -45.63
CA ILE A 16 50.75 -5.70 -45.35
C ILE A 16 49.90 -6.37 -44.28
N ALA A 17 49.74 -5.69 -43.15
CA ALA A 17 48.87 -6.15 -42.08
C ALA A 17 47.40 -6.01 -42.51
N LEU A 18 46.71 -7.15 -42.65
CA LEU A 18 45.25 -7.16 -42.79
C LEU A 18 44.64 -6.92 -41.41
N LEU A 19 44.26 -5.66 -41.15
CA LEU A 19 43.36 -5.32 -40.04
C LEU A 19 42.08 -6.16 -40.19
N PRO A 20 41.57 -6.78 -39.11
CA PRO A 20 40.14 -7.07 -39.07
C PRO A 20 39.41 -5.72 -39.13
N PHE A 21 38.54 -5.54 -40.13
CA PHE A 21 37.73 -4.35 -40.22
C PHE A 21 36.77 -4.31 -39.02
N LEU A 22 37.10 -3.50 -38.02
CA LEU A 22 36.16 -3.07 -36.99
C LEU A 22 35.11 -2.20 -37.67
N MET A 23 34.11 -2.86 -38.24
CA MET A 23 32.81 -2.27 -38.54
C MET A 23 32.16 -1.91 -37.20
N LEU A 24 32.55 -0.76 -36.67
CA LEU A 24 31.85 -0.05 -35.62
C LEU A 24 30.47 0.31 -36.16
N SER A 25 29.55 -0.64 -36.02
CA SER A 25 28.12 -0.36 -36.07
C SER A 25 27.82 0.57 -34.90
N CYS A 26 27.85 1.87 -35.15
CA CYS A 26 27.33 2.88 -34.24
C CYS A 26 25.80 2.81 -34.19
N ALA A 27 25.28 1.64 -33.81
CA ALA A 27 23.96 1.50 -33.23
C ALA A 27 24.02 2.16 -31.85
N THR A 28 23.88 3.49 -31.82
CA THR A 28 23.49 4.22 -30.62
C THR A 28 22.09 3.76 -30.23
N MET A 29 22.02 2.67 -29.45
CA MET A 29 20.78 2.23 -28.84
C MET A 29 20.34 3.26 -27.82
N ASN A 30 19.53 4.23 -28.26
CA ASN A 30 18.69 4.99 -27.37
C ASN A 30 17.71 4.02 -26.70
N LYS A 31 18.05 3.55 -25.49
CA LYS A 31 17.13 2.90 -24.56
C LYS A 31 16.13 3.93 -24.01
N TYR A 32 15.32 4.49 -24.90
CA TYR A 32 14.25 5.45 -24.60
C TYR A 32 13.01 5.15 -25.44
N TYR A 33 12.65 3.87 -25.53
CA TYR A 33 11.27 3.45 -25.74
C TYR A 33 10.76 2.95 -24.39
N THR A 34 10.35 3.89 -23.55
CA THR A 34 9.61 3.57 -22.33
C THR A 34 8.31 2.89 -22.72
N LYS A 35 8.12 1.67 -22.19
CA LYS A 35 6.89 0.88 -22.30
C LYS A 35 5.84 1.53 -21.39
N GLY A 36 5.34 2.70 -21.78
CA GLY A 36 4.45 3.50 -20.94
C GLY A 36 3.15 2.77 -20.65
N ASP A 37 2.87 2.56 -19.36
CA ASP A 37 1.76 1.73 -18.87
C ASP A 37 0.43 2.51 -18.73
N GLN A 38 0.44 3.83 -18.94
CA GLN A 38 -0.76 4.68 -18.84
C GLN A 38 -1.54 4.74 -20.17
N PRO A 39 -2.86 5.00 -20.13
CA PRO A 39 -3.70 5.11 -21.32
C PRO A 39 -3.13 5.99 -22.43
N GLY A 40 -2.52 7.14 -22.08
CA GLY A 40 -1.91 8.06 -23.04
C GLY A 40 -0.78 7.45 -23.85
N ASP A 41 0.13 6.71 -23.21
CA ASP A 41 1.29 6.10 -23.87
C ASP A 41 0.88 4.87 -24.69
N ILE A 42 -0.07 4.08 -24.19
CA ILE A 42 -0.67 2.96 -24.92
C ILE A 42 -1.35 3.48 -26.20
N LEU A 43 -2.06 4.62 -26.13
CA LEU A 43 -2.64 5.26 -27.30
C LEU A 43 -1.59 5.91 -28.22
N TYR A 44 -0.56 6.56 -27.69
CA TYR A 44 0.54 7.09 -28.51
C TYR A 44 1.19 5.98 -29.32
N ASN A 45 1.59 4.88 -28.66
CA ASN A 45 2.21 3.73 -29.30
C ASN A 45 1.27 3.06 -30.32
N TYR A 46 -0.04 2.95 -30.02
CA TYR A 46 -1.04 2.48 -30.97
C TYR A 46 -1.14 3.37 -32.21
N ILE A 47 -1.24 4.70 -32.04
CA ILE A 47 -1.34 5.65 -33.17
C ILE A 47 -0.05 5.59 -33.99
N HIS A 48 1.11 5.72 -33.35
CA HIS A 48 2.43 5.75 -33.99
C HIS A 48 2.74 4.48 -34.79
N THR A 49 2.28 3.31 -34.31
CA THR A 49 2.44 2.02 -35.00
C THR A 49 1.50 1.87 -36.20
N ASN A 50 0.31 2.48 -36.16
CA ASN A 50 -0.73 2.30 -37.18
C ASN A 50 -0.83 3.45 -38.19
N THR A 51 -0.26 4.63 -37.91
CA THR A 51 -0.12 5.71 -38.90
C THR A 51 1.04 6.67 -38.62
N SER A 52 1.73 7.05 -39.70
CA SER A 52 2.71 8.14 -39.74
C SER A 52 2.17 9.43 -40.38
N ASP A 53 0.90 9.47 -40.80
CA ASP A 53 0.24 10.68 -41.31
C ASP A 53 -0.74 11.27 -40.29
N ASN A 54 -0.34 12.40 -39.71
CA ASN A 54 -1.14 13.25 -38.81
C ASN A 54 -2.56 13.56 -39.32
N LYS A 55 -2.82 13.54 -40.63
CA LYS A 55 -4.16 13.76 -41.21
C LYS A 55 -5.11 12.58 -40.98
N THR A 56 -4.58 11.36 -40.84
CA THR A 56 -5.38 10.13 -40.72
C THR A 56 -5.69 9.72 -39.28
N VAL A 57 -5.07 10.35 -38.28
CA VAL A 57 -5.18 10.01 -36.85
C VAL A 57 -6.65 9.97 -36.37
N SER A 58 -7.47 10.98 -36.70
CA SER A 58 -8.90 10.96 -36.33
C SER A 58 -9.63 9.74 -36.92
N SER A 59 -9.40 9.42 -38.21
CA SER A 59 -10.02 8.24 -38.83
C SER A 59 -9.57 6.90 -38.23
N LEU A 60 -8.36 6.84 -37.64
CA LEU A 60 -7.86 5.69 -36.90
C LEU A 60 -8.53 5.56 -35.51
N LEU A 61 -8.83 6.68 -34.85
CA LEU A 61 -9.50 6.71 -33.54
C LEU A 61 -11.01 6.48 -33.67
N ALA A 62 -11.68 7.07 -34.66
CA ALA A 62 -13.07 6.75 -35.03
C ALA A 62 -13.29 5.26 -35.42
N ASN A 63 -12.20 4.53 -35.69
CA ASN A 63 -12.20 3.10 -36.00
C ASN A 63 -11.28 2.31 -35.05
N TYR A 64 -11.15 2.76 -33.80
CA TYR A 64 -10.21 2.25 -32.81
C TYR A 64 -10.34 0.73 -32.59
N LYS A 65 -9.20 0.04 -32.67
CA LYS A 65 -9.07 -1.43 -32.51
C LYS A 65 -7.94 -1.81 -31.54
N GLY A 66 -7.50 -0.87 -30.70
CA GLY A 66 -6.55 -1.13 -29.63
C GLY A 66 -7.19 -1.79 -28.40
N PRO A 67 -6.50 -1.78 -27.24
CA PRO A 67 -7.00 -2.34 -25.99
C PRO A 67 -8.42 -1.87 -25.59
N LYS A 68 -9.29 -2.82 -25.28
CA LYS A 68 -10.74 -2.57 -25.05
C LYS A 68 -11.05 -1.71 -23.84
N ASN A 69 -10.18 -1.72 -22.83
CA ASN A 69 -10.26 -0.83 -21.66
C ASN A 69 -10.15 0.66 -22.07
N LEU A 70 -9.49 0.97 -23.18
CA LEU A 70 -9.32 2.35 -23.66
C LEU A 70 -10.39 2.80 -24.66
N SER A 71 -11.28 1.91 -25.12
CA SER A 71 -12.30 2.27 -26.12
C SER A 71 -13.20 3.42 -25.65
N THR A 72 -13.61 3.42 -24.37
CA THR A 72 -14.45 4.48 -23.78
C THR A 72 -13.73 5.83 -23.66
N VAL A 73 -12.42 5.85 -23.38
CA VAL A 73 -11.66 7.11 -23.29
C VAL A 73 -11.36 7.67 -24.69
N VAL A 74 -11.15 6.80 -25.69
CA VAL A 74 -11.05 7.20 -27.10
C VAL A 74 -12.37 7.75 -27.63
N GLU A 75 -13.50 7.11 -27.36
CA GLU A 75 -14.83 7.57 -27.76
C GLU A 75 -15.20 8.92 -27.13
N LYS A 76 -14.80 9.16 -25.86
CA LYS A 76 -15.08 10.40 -25.14
C LYS A 76 -14.22 11.61 -25.59
N TYR A 77 -13.01 11.37 -26.10
CA TYR A 77 -12.00 12.41 -26.36
C TYR A 77 -11.33 12.29 -27.75
N GLU A 78 -12.03 11.74 -28.75
CA GLU A 78 -11.45 11.38 -30.06
C GLU A 78 -10.68 12.56 -30.72
N ASP A 79 -11.33 13.72 -30.77
CA ASP A 79 -10.77 14.93 -31.39
C ASP A 79 -9.65 15.53 -30.54
N GLU A 80 -9.78 15.54 -29.21
CA GLU A 80 -8.73 16.02 -28.29
C GLU A 80 -7.48 15.14 -28.36
N ILE A 81 -7.61 13.82 -28.35
CA ILE A 81 -6.49 12.86 -28.52
C ILE A 81 -5.82 13.11 -29.88
N ALA A 82 -6.60 13.24 -30.95
CA ALA A 82 -6.07 13.51 -32.28
C ALA A 82 -5.35 14.86 -32.37
N GLN A 83 -5.79 15.88 -31.63
CA GLN A 83 -5.12 17.18 -31.54
C GLN A 83 -3.84 17.10 -30.70
N LEU A 84 -3.88 16.49 -29.52
CA LEU A 84 -2.73 16.33 -28.61
C LEU A 84 -1.60 15.53 -29.26
N TYR A 85 -1.92 14.48 -30.04
CA TYR A 85 -0.92 13.75 -30.82
C TYR A 85 -0.26 14.63 -31.90
N ARG A 86 -1.06 15.38 -32.67
CA ARG A 86 -0.58 16.31 -33.71
C ARG A 86 0.24 17.48 -33.15
N GLN A 87 -0.04 17.91 -31.92
CA GLN A 87 0.71 18.92 -31.17
C GLN A 87 1.97 18.36 -30.49
N HIS A 88 2.28 17.06 -30.67
CA HIS A 88 3.39 16.37 -30.03
C HIS A 88 3.33 16.38 -28.48
N VAL A 89 2.13 16.51 -27.91
CA VAL A 89 1.92 16.52 -26.45
C VAL A 89 2.00 15.10 -25.89
N LEU A 90 1.37 14.12 -26.54
CA LEU A 90 1.34 12.71 -26.11
C LEU A 90 2.65 11.95 -26.36
N ILE A 91 3.79 12.62 -26.59
CA ILE A 91 5.08 11.92 -26.77
C ILE A 91 5.57 11.44 -25.39
N PRO A 92 5.86 10.14 -25.19
CA PRO A 92 6.46 9.65 -23.95
C PRO A 92 7.86 10.23 -23.72
N SER A 93 8.16 10.59 -22.48
CA SER A 93 9.49 11.04 -22.01
C SER A 93 10.21 12.08 -22.92
N PRO A 94 9.57 13.20 -23.32
CA PRO A 94 10.17 14.15 -24.26
C PRO A 94 11.15 15.09 -23.52
N SER A 95 12.46 14.84 -23.64
CA SER A 95 13.49 15.77 -23.17
C SER A 95 13.52 17.00 -24.07
N ILE A 96 12.86 18.09 -23.65
CA ILE A 96 12.61 19.32 -24.42
C ILE A 96 12.95 20.57 -23.60
N SER A 97 13.40 21.64 -24.29
CA SER A 97 13.82 22.88 -23.60
C SER A 97 12.63 23.66 -23.04
N GLU A 98 12.90 24.61 -22.13
CA GLU A 98 11.89 25.50 -21.56
C GLU A 98 11.16 26.34 -22.63
N GLU A 99 11.84 26.72 -23.70
CA GLU A 99 11.26 27.42 -24.85
C GLU A 99 10.30 26.50 -25.62
N GLU A 100 10.66 25.22 -25.77
CA GLU A 100 9.81 24.24 -26.42
C GLU A 100 8.60 23.86 -25.56
N LYS A 101 8.74 23.69 -24.24
CA LYS A 101 7.60 23.52 -23.32
C LYS A 101 6.60 24.67 -23.46
N LYS A 102 7.09 25.92 -23.41
CA LYS A 102 6.28 27.13 -23.62
C LYS A 102 5.58 27.10 -24.98
N ALA A 103 6.29 26.81 -26.06
CA ALA A 103 5.71 26.75 -27.40
C ALA A 103 4.68 25.61 -27.59
N ARG A 104 4.93 24.43 -27.01
CA ARG A 104 4.11 23.22 -27.14
C ARG A 104 2.82 23.30 -26.33
N PHE A 105 2.86 23.89 -25.14
CA PHE A 105 1.72 23.88 -24.20
C PHE A 105 0.91 25.20 -24.12
N ALA A 106 1.39 26.30 -24.70
CA ALA A 106 0.72 27.62 -24.67
C ALA A 106 -0.76 27.59 -25.08
N ASN A 107 -1.11 26.78 -26.07
CA ASN A 107 -2.44 26.76 -26.71
C ASN A 107 -3.30 25.54 -26.33
N ILE A 108 -3.00 24.87 -25.21
CA ILE A 108 -3.85 23.79 -24.69
C ILE A 108 -5.20 24.36 -24.22
N THR A 109 -6.29 23.77 -24.70
CA THR A 109 -7.66 24.10 -24.30
C THR A 109 -8.12 23.27 -23.09
N SER A 110 -9.16 23.72 -22.37
CA SER A 110 -9.72 22.99 -21.22
C SER A 110 -10.21 21.57 -21.61
N ASN A 111 -10.77 21.40 -22.80
CA ASN A 111 -11.10 20.07 -23.37
C ASN A 111 -9.85 19.19 -23.48
N GLN A 112 -8.78 19.71 -24.08
CA GLN A 112 -7.52 18.98 -24.23
C GLN A 112 -6.84 18.69 -22.89
N ALA A 113 -6.91 19.59 -21.92
CA ALA A 113 -6.46 19.33 -20.55
C ALA A 113 -7.29 18.21 -19.90
N SER A 114 -8.62 18.22 -20.07
CA SER A 114 -9.52 17.16 -19.60
C SER A 114 -9.17 15.79 -20.19
N ALA A 115 -8.86 15.75 -21.49
CA ALA A 115 -8.40 14.54 -22.15
C ALA A 115 -7.04 14.10 -21.61
N LEU A 116 -6.08 15.02 -21.52
CA LEU A 116 -4.71 14.75 -21.04
C LEU A 116 -4.69 14.17 -19.62
N PHE A 117 -5.49 14.72 -18.70
CA PHE A 117 -5.62 14.19 -17.33
C PHE A 117 -6.31 12.82 -17.30
N ALA A 118 -7.32 12.57 -18.17
CA ALA A 118 -7.96 11.27 -18.30
C ALA A 118 -7.07 10.20 -18.97
N LEU A 119 -6.03 10.62 -19.71
CA LEU A 119 -5.05 9.74 -20.35
C LEU A 119 -3.87 9.39 -19.44
N TYR A 120 -3.55 10.27 -18.49
CA TYR A 120 -2.41 10.14 -17.59
C TYR A 120 -2.84 10.26 -16.13
N PRO A 121 -3.58 9.27 -15.58
CA PRO A 121 -4.12 9.34 -14.24
C PRO A 121 -3.05 9.29 -13.14
N ILE A 122 -1.92 8.60 -13.36
CA ILE A 122 -0.80 8.58 -12.40
C ILE A 122 -0.07 9.93 -12.47
N ASP A 123 0.27 10.38 -13.68
CA ASP A 123 1.02 11.64 -13.89
C ASP A 123 0.13 12.90 -13.88
N THR A 124 -1.13 12.83 -13.43
CA THR A 124 -2.04 13.99 -13.56
C THR A 124 -1.47 15.21 -12.85
N ALA A 125 -0.89 15.08 -11.66
CA ALA A 125 -0.28 16.20 -10.95
C ALA A 125 0.92 16.80 -11.71
N LYS A 126 1.73 15.96 -12.38
CA LYS A 126 2.83 16.37 -13.26
C LYS A 126 2.32 17.13 -14.49
N TRP A 127 1.31 16.58 -15.17
CA TRP A 127 0.63 17.27 -16.28
C TRP A 127 -0.08 18.55 -15.84
N MET A 128 -0.65 18.60 -14.65
CA MET A 128 -1.23 19.81 -14.07
C MET A 128 -0.18 20.88 -13.78
N LYS A 129 0.97 20.53 -13.20
CA LYS A 129 2.12 21.43 -13.00
C LYS A 129 2.56 22.02 -14.34
N ILE A 130 2.63 21.19 -15.39
CA ILE A 130 2.94 21.62 -16.77
C ILE A 130 1.86 22.57 -17.33
N ILE A 131 0.59 22.16 -17.36
CA ILE A 131 -0.49 22.96 -17.97
C ILE A 131 -0.71 24.28 -17.23
N SER A 132 -0.65 24.29 -15.89
CA SER A 132 -0.77 25.53 -15.10
C SER A 132 0.42 26.49 -15.24
N THR A 133 1.61 25.99 -15.61
CA THR A 133 2.82 26.80 -15.79
C THR A 133 2.95 27.35 -17.21
N TYR A 134 2.57 26.57 -18.23
CA TYR A 134 2.90 26.86 -19.62
C TYR A 134 1.69 27.19 -20.53
N SER A 135 0.44 26.93 -20.11
CA SER A 135 -0.75 27.26 -20.92
C SER A 135 -1.38 28.61 -20.53
N GLY A 136 -2.32 29.09 -21.35
CA GLY A 136 -3.14 30.28 -21.05
C GLY A 136 -4.38 30.01 -20.16
N LEU A 137 -4.56 28.80 -19.62
CA LEU A 137 -5.74 28.41 -18.86
C LEU A 137 -5.76 29.01 -17.44
N SER A 138 -6.94 29.37 -16.93
CA SER A 138 -7.06 29.84 -15.54
C SER A 138 -7.07 28.68 -14.53
N LYS A 139 -6.90 29.01 -13.25
CA LYS A 139 -7.02 28.04 -12.15
C LYS A 139 -8.37 27.29 -12.18
N ASN A 140 -9.44 27.97 -12.59
CA ASN A 140 -10.78 27.36 -12.68
C ASN A 140 -10.94 26.48 -13.94
N ASP A 141 -10.34 26.85 -15.07
CA ASP A 141 -10.37 26.00 -16.28
C ASP A 141 -9.71 24.65 -16.00
N ILE A 142 -8.60 24.66 -15.26
CA ILE A 142 -7.86 23.45 -14.85
C ILE A 142 -8.66 22.64 -13.80
N TYR A 143 -9.35 23.32 -12.87
CA TYR A 143 -10.27 22.71 -11.90
C TYR A 143 -11.38 21.91 -12.60
N GLU A 144 -12.13 22.56 -13.49
CA GLU A 144 -13.21 21.93 -14.26
C GLU A 144 -12.69 20.84 -15.22
N SER A 145 -11.46 20.99 -15.73
CA SER A 145 -10.83 19.96 -16.56
C SER A 145 -10.53 18.67 -15.78
N ALA A 146 -10.05 18.79 -14.54
CA ALA A 146 -9.82 17.63 -13.67
C ALA A 146 -11.14 16.95 -13.24
N ILE A 147 -12.19 17.74 -12.94
CA ILE A 147 -13.54 17.20 -12.71
C ILE A 147 -14.04 16.46 -13.95
N THR A 148 -13.86 17.04 -15.14
CA THR A 148 -14.29 16.45 -16.43
C THR A 148 -13.54 15.16 -16.75
N ALA A 149 -12.28 15.03 -16.31
CA ALA A 149 -11.50 13.79 -16.34
C ALA A 149 -11.98 12.73 -15.32
N GLY A 150 -12.73 13.12 -14.28
CA GLY A 150 -13.26 12.23 -13.24
C GLY A 150 -12.47 12.23 -11.93
N LEU A 151 -11.60 13.23 -11.71
CA LEU A 151 -10.65 13.28 -10.60
C LEU A 151 -11.15 14.20 -9.47
N ASP A 152 -10.69 13.95 -8.23
CA ASP A 152 -11.04 14.77 -7.06
C ASP A 152 -10.31 16.13 -7.11
N PRO A 153 -11.04 17.25 -7.29
CA PRO A 153 -10.45 18.54 -7.56
C PRO A 153 -9.95 19.26 -6.29
N SER A 154 -10.07 18.64 -5.11
CA SER A 154 -9.45 19.13 -3.87
C SER A 154 -7.96 18.78 -3.79
N LEU A 155 -7.58 17.60 -4.28
CA LEU A 155 -6.19 17.14 -4.38
C LEU A 155 -5.42 18.00 -5.39
N VAL A 156 -6.03 18.19 -6.55
CA VAL A 156 -5.66 19.02 -7.72
C VAL A 156 -5.10 20.41 -7.37
N PHE A 157 -5.45 21.02 -6.23
CA PHE A 157 -4.83 22.27 -5.77
C PHE A 157 -4.18 22.25 -4.38
N ALA A 158 -4.25 21.12 -3.67
CA ALA A 158 -3.27 20.81 -2.64
C ALA A 158 -1.94 20.27 -3.23
N ALA A 159 -1.96 19.87 -4.51
CA ALA A 159 -0.80 19.45 -5.31
C ALA A 159 0.27 20.53 -5.50
N SER A 160 -0.02 21.80 -5.17
CA SER A 160 1.03 22.75 -4.86
C SER A 160 1.42 22.58 -3.39
N ALA A 161 2.63 22.07 -3.14
CA ALA A 161 3.27 22.01 -1.82
C ALA A 161 3.27 23.33 -1.01
N SER A 162 2.99 24.46 -1.67
CA SER A 162 2.74 25.76 -1.04
C SER A 162 1.67 25.68 0.07
N GLY A 163 2.13 25.68 1.33
CA GLY A 163 1.28 25.58 2.52
C GLY A 163 1.38 24.25 3.27
N PHE A 164 2.14 23.28 2.76
CA PHE A 164 2.61 22.13 3.51
C PHE A 164 4.02 22.41 4.08
N GLU A 165 4.32 21.83 5.23
CA GLU A 165 5.64 21.83 5.86
C GLU A 165 6.17 20.39 5.87
N ASP A 166 7.48 20.21 5.68
CA ASP A 166 8.12 18.89 5.72
C ASP A 166 7.95 18.26 7.12
N THR A 167 7.64 16.96 7.17
CA THR A 167 7.26 16.30 8.43
C THR A 167 8.15 15.11 8.79
N ALA A 168 8.43 15.00 10.09
CA ALA A 168 8.96 13.80 10.74
C ALA A 168 8.01 13.38 11.88
N THR A 169 7.01 12.56 11.57
CA THR A 169 5.92 12.17 12.48
C THR A 169 6.28 10.91 13.27
N PRO A 170 6.44 10.98 14.61
CA PRO A 170 6.85 9.84 15.41
C PRO A 170 5.67 8.92 15.81
N LEU A 171 5.89 7.62 15.65
CA LEU A 171 5.17 6.56 16.35
C LEU A 171 6.05 6.01 17.50
N ILE A 172 5.66 4.89 18.12
CA ILE A 172 6.41 4.31 19.25
C ILE A 172 7.73 3.67 18.77
N ASN A 173 7.76 3.04 17.59
CA ASN A 173 8.93 2.33 17.07
C ASN A 173 9.29 2.69 15.61
N SER A 174 8.77 3.82 15.11
CA SER A 174 9.07 4.34 13.78
C SER A 174 8.85 5.85 13.69
N ILE A 175 9.41 6.48 12.65
CA ILE A 175 9.17 7.87 12.28
C ILE A 175 8.81 7.90 10.78
N GLY A 176 7.62 8.42 10.46
CA GLY A 176 7.18 8.69 9.09
C GLY A 176 7.74 10.03 8.60
N LEU A 177 8.30 10.04 7.39
CA LEU A 177 8.90 11.21 6.74
C LEU A 177 8.07 11.62 5.52
N VAL A 178 7.93 12.93 5.29
CA VAL A 178 7.45 13.52 4.03
C VAL A 178 8.18 14.84 3.75
N ILE A 179 8.81 14.95 2.58
CA ILE A 179 9.44 16.17 2.05
C ILE A 179 8.62 16.65 0.85
N TYR A 180 8.08 17.86 0.89
CA TYR A 180 7.14 18.38 -0.13
C TYR A 180 7.82 19.25 -1.19
N GLY A 181 7.16 19.43 -2.34
CA GLY A 181 7.54 20.41 -3.37
C GLY A 181 8.70 19.96 -4.27
N GLN A 182 8.90 18.66 -4.36
CA GLN A 182 10.01 18.00 -5.05
C GLN A 182 9.60 17.62 -6.49
N ASP A 183 10.55 17.09 -7.26
CA ASP A 183 10.33 16.57 -8.62
C ASP A 183 10.71 15.08 -8.70
N GLU A 184 10.03 14.35 -9.59
CA GLU A 184 10.07 12.88 -9.67
C GLU A 184 11.45 12.33 -9.99
N GLU A 185 12.20 13.04 -10.83
CA GLU A 185 13.48 12.62 -11.34
C GLU A 185 14.66 12.86 -10.37
N SER A 186 14.39 13.40 -9.17
CA SER A 186 15.36 13.55 -8.07
C SER A 186 15.52 12.26 -7.24
N THR A 187 16.55 12.19 -6.40
CA THR A 187 16.71 11.17 -5.35
C THR A 187 16.57 11.77 -3.96
N ALA A 188 16.28 10.95 -2.94
CA ALA A 188 15.99 11.38 -1.57
C ALA A 188 16.56 10.41 -0.53
N ALA A 189 17.86 10.49 -0.27
CA ALA A 189 18.57 9.58 0.63
C ALA A 189 18.36 9.94 2.11
N VAL A 190 18.26 8.93 2.99
CA VAL A 190 17.94 9.12 4.42
C VAL A 190 19.07 8.65 5.33
N LYS A 191 19.41 9.44 6.34
CA LYS A 191 20.28 9.03 7.45
C LYS A 191 19.68 9.41 8.80
N PHE A 192 19.96 8.62 9.82
CA PHE A 192 19.48 8.86 11.17
C PHE A 192 20.43 8.32 12.24
N ARG A 193 20.40 8.91 13.44
CA ARG A 193 21.10 8.43 14.64
C ARG A 193 20.32 8.81 15.90
N ALA A 194 20.50 8.06 16.99
CA ALA A 194 19.98 8.49 18.29
C ALA A 194 20.80 9.69 18.81
N ASP A 195 20.24 10.46 19.74
CA ASP A 195 20.92 11.62 20.34
C ASP A 195 22.25 11.27 21.02
N ASP A 196 22.29 10.10 21.67
CA ASP A 196 23.45 9.51 22.35
C ASP A 196 24.38 8.69 21.43
N ASP A 197 23.95 8.39 20.21
CA ASP A 197 24.74 7.68 19.20
C ASP A 197 25.56 8.67 18.35
N THR A 198 26.82 8.33 18.06
CA THR A 198 27.71 9.10 17.19
C THR A 198 27.79 8.54 15.76
N TYR A 199 27.19 7.37 15.51
CA TYR A 199 27.18 6.73 14.21
C TYR A 199 25.86 6.99 13.46
N TRP A 200 25.96 7.61 12.29
CA TRP A 200 24.83 7.73 11.36
C TRP A 200 24.55 6.40 10.68
N ARG A 201 23.30 5.93 10.81
CA ARG A 201 22.75 4.78 10.09
C ARG A 201 22.02 5.25 8.84
N GLU A 202 22.11 4.45 7.78
CA GLU A 202 21.34 4.67 6.55
C GLU A 202 19.91 4.16 6.75
N GLY A 203 18.93 5.01 6.42
CA GLY A 203 17.53 4.63 6.23
C GLY A 203 17.27 4.29 4.77
N LEU A 204 16.12 3.68 4.49
CA LEU A 204 15.66 3.49 3.11
C LEU A 204 15.36 4.85 2.48
N ASP A 205 15.83 5.06 1.25
CA ASP A 205 15.52 6.23 0.43
C ASP A 205 14.00 6.47 0.34
N LEU A 206 13.60 7.74 0.38
CA LEU A 206 12.19 8.11 0.33
C LEU A 206 11.62 7.83 -1.06
N ALA A 207 10.36 7.41 -1.09
CA ALA A 207 9.63 7.12 -2.30
C ALA A 207 8.95 8.38 -2.85
N TRP A 208 9.09 8.60 -4.16
CA TRP A 208 8.25 9.57 -4.88
C TRP A 208 6.76 9.24 -4.71
N GLU A 209 6.00 10.28 -4.34
CA GLU A 209 4.55 10.35 -4.26
C GLU A 209 4.09 11.45 -5.23
N PRO A 210 3.37 11.10 -6.32
CA PRO A 210 3.19 12.02 -7.45
C PRO A 210 2.24 13.19 -7.19
N ILE A 211 1.38 13.15 -6.17
CA ILE A 211 0.20 14.03 -6.07
C ILE A 211 0.48 15.32 -5.34
N TYR A 212 1.21 15.26 -4.21
CA TYR A 212 1.74 16.45 -3.56
C TYR A 212 3.10 16.87 -4.11
N GLY A 213 3.65 16.09 -5.05
CA GLY A 213 5.02 16.21 -5.55
C GLY A 213 5.99 16.07 -4.38
N SER A 214 6.01 14.90 -3.75
CA SER A 214 6.69 14.72 -2.46
C SER A 214 7.51 13.44 -2.41
N PHE A 215 8.52 13.43 -1.55
CA PHE A 215 9.26 12.23 -1.17
C PHE A 215 8.82 11.79 0.21
N ALA A 216 8.19 10.63 0.32
CA ALA A 216 7.64 10.08 1.56
C ALA A 216 8.23 8.72 1.90
N GLY A 217 8.31 8.37 3.18
CA GLY A 217 8.84 7.07 3.60
C GLY A 217 8.88 6.92 5.13
N SER A 218 9.57 5.89 5.63
CA SER A 218 9.59 5.63 7.08
C SER A 218 10.88 5.00 7.57
N ILE A 219 11.36 5.52 8.71
CA ILE A 219 12.41 4.91 9.52
C ILE A 219 11.72 3.97 10.52
N VAL A 220 11.93 2.67 10.41
CA VAL A 220 11.33 1.62 11.25
C VAL A 220 12.32 1.09 12.31
N TYR A 221 11.90 0.17 13.18
CA TYR A 221 12.70 -0.47 14.23
C TYR A 221 13.52 0.51 15.10
N LEU A 222 12.87 1.61 15.48
CA LEU A 222 13.40 2.57 16.43
C LEU A 222 13.05 2.18 17.88
N GLU A 223 13.89 2.59 18.82
CA GLU A 223 13.61 2.46 20.25
C GLU A 223 12.53 3.47 20.65
N ALA A 224 11.69 3.12 21.62
CA ALA A 224 10.64 4.00 22.13
C ALA A 224 11.21 5.09 23.04
N ASN A 225 10.51 6.23 23.17
CA ASN A 225 10.92 7.37 24.02
C ASN A 225 12.37 7.83 23.76
N THR A 226 12.82 7.81 22.49
CA THR A 226 14.20 8.06 22.10
C THR A 226 14.26 9.19 21.08
N THR A 227 15.11 10.18 21.34
CA THR A 227 15.35 11.31 20.43
C THR A 227 16.26 10.86 19.29
N TYR A 228 15.85 11.14 18.06
CA TYR A 228 16.61 10.88 16.84
C TYR A 228 16.93 12.19 16.11
N HIS A 229 18.15 12.28 15.59
CA HIS A 229 18.55 13.22 14.55
C HIS A 229 18.38 12.55 13.20
N ILE A 230 17.83 13.26 12.22
CA ILE A 230 17.53 12.75 10.89
C ILE A 230 18.04 13.77 9.85
N GLU A 231 18.72 13.27 8.84
CA GLU A 231 19.15 13.99 7.63
C GLU A 231 18.44 13.36 6.42
N VAL A 232 17.81 14.18 5.58
CA VAL A 232 17.30 13.77 4.27
C VAL A 232 17.98 14.61 3.19
N THR A 233 18.72 13.95 2.30
CA THR A 233 19.47 14.58 1.22
C THR A 233 18.71 14.42 -0.09
N ILE A 234 18.10 15.49 -0.59
CA ILE A 234 17.56 15.54 -1.94
C ILE A 234 18.71 15.86 -2.92
N THR A 235 18.79 15.14 -4.03
CA THR A 235 19.68 15.46 -5.16
C THR A 235 18.88 15.49 -6.46
N ASP A 236 18.97 16.56 -7.22
CA ASP A 236 18.20 16.73 -8.46
C ASP A 236 18.91 16.20 -9.73
N VAL A 237 18.23 16.30 -10.87
CA VAL A 237 18.75 15.85 -12.18
C VAL A 237 19.97 16.62 -12.71
N TYR A 238 20.26 17.79 -12.15
CA TYR A 238 21.45 18.58 -12.47
C TYR A 238 22.61 18.32 -11.49
N GLY A 239 22.33 17.65 -10.36
CA GLY A 239 23.26 17.38 -9.28
C GLY A 239 23.29 18.47 -8.21
N ASP A 240 22.30 19.37 -8.19
CA ASP A 240 22.11 20.30 -7.07
C ASP A 240 21.54 19.53 -5.86
N VAL A 241 22.04 19.86 -4.66
CA VAL A 241 21.78 19.10 -3.42
C VAL A 241 21.13 20.00 -2.38
N VAL A 242 20.05 19.51 -1.76
CA VAL A 242 19.35 20.17 -0.64
C VAL A 242 19.25 19.20 0.54
N GLU A 243 19.54 19.69 1.74
CA GLU A 243 19.53 18.90 2.97
C GLU A 243 18.41 19.39 3.90
N HIS A 244 17.52 18.47 4.27
CA HIS A 244 16.43 18.69 5.23
C HIS A 244 16.80 17.96 6.52
N THR A 245 16.69 18.63 7.67
CA THR A 245 17.10 18.07 8.97
C THR A 245 15.98 18.13 10.00
N PHE A 246 15.87 17.07 10.81
CA PHE A 246 14.86 16.95 11.87
C PHE A 246 15.49 16.44 13.16
N GLN A 247 14.98 16.93 14.29
CA GLN A 247 15.19 16.34 15.60
C GLN A 247 13.82 16.06 16.22
N THR A 248 13.50 14.78 16.48
CA THR A 248 12.20 14.38 17.03
C THR A 248 12.35 13.13 17.91
N ALA A 249 11.40 12.89 18.80
CA ALA A 249 11.43 11.75 19.71
C ALA A 249 10.32 10.75 19.37
N THR A 250 10.66 9.46 19.34
CA THR A 250 9.67 8.38 19.28
C THR A 250 8.77 8.39 20.52
N LYS A 251 7.51 7.98 20.34
CA LYS A 251 6.54 7.97 21.43
C LYS A 251 6.90 6.93 22.50
N PRO A 252 6.56 7.16 23.78
CA PRO A 252 6.75 6.16 24.84
C PRO A 252 5.84 4.95 24.70
N ASN A 253 6.22 3.83 25.33
CA ASN A 253 5.44 2.59 25.41
C ASN A 253 4.20 2.65 26.34
N THR A 254 3.85 3.83 26.84
CA THR A 254 2.68 4.12 27.69
C THR A 254 2.41 5.63 27.56
N PRO A 255 1.15 6.11 27.62
CA PRO A 255 0.90 7.54 27.66
C PRO A 255 1.24 8.09 29.05
N PRO A 256 1.43 9.42 29.20
CA PRO A 256 1.41 10.04 30.52
C PRO A 256 0.02 9.85 31.15
N ILE A 257 -0.05 9.68 32.47
CA ILE A 257 -1.30 9.44 33.22
C ILE A 257 -1.46 10.54 34.27
N ASP A 258 -2.64 11.17 34.35
CA ASP A 258 -2.95 12.09 35.44
C ASP A 258 -3.22 11.26 36.71
N PRO A 259 -2.41 11.38 37.79
CA PRO A 259 -2.58 10.59 39.01
C PRO A 259 -3.89 10.91 39.76
N ASN A 260 -4.60 11.99 39.38
CA ASN A 260 -5.91 12.36 39.92
C ASN A 260 -7.09 11.81 39.10
N LYS A 261 -6.82 11.21 37.92
CA LYS A 261 -7.81 10.64 36.99
C LYS A 261 -7.58 9.14 36.75
N ILE A 262 -7.23 8.42 37.81
CA ILE A 262 -7.20 6.95 37.82
C ILE A 262 -8.53 6.47 38.42
N TYR A 263 -9.27 5.67 37.66
CA TYR A 263 -10.58 5.15 38.02
C TYR A 263 -10.54 3.63 38.00
N TYR A 264 -10.91 2.97 39.10
CA TYR A 264 -11.13 1.53 39.09
C TYR A 264 -12.54 1.22 38.58
N LEU A 265 -12.66 0.19 37.74
CA LEU A 265 -13.94 -0.16 37.12
C LEU A 265 -15.02 -0.44 38.18
N SER A 266 -14.66 -1.10 39.29
CA SER A 266 -15.57 -1.37 40.41
C SER A 266 -16.11 -0.12 41.13
N GLU A 267 -15.49 1.06 40.94
CA GLU A 267 -15.92 2.32 41.53
C GLU A 267 -16.86 3.13 40.61
N ILE A 268 -16.72 2.99 39.28
CA ILE A 268 -17.46 3.79 38.30
C ILE A 268 -18.57 3.03 37.56
N TYR A 269 -18.48 1.70 37.46
CA TYR A 269 -19.42 0.88 36.68
C TYR A 269 -20.52 0.28 37.57
N SER A 270 -21.77 0.45 37.14
CA SER A 270 -22.98 0.04 37.88
C SER A 270 -23.88 -0.96 37.14
N GLY A 271 -23.41 -1.50 36.01
CA GLY A 271 -24.14 -2.45 35.16
C GLY A 271 -24.54 -1.86 33.80
N GLY A 272 -24.59 -2.71 32.77
CA GLY A 272 -24.98 -2.30 31.41
C GLY A 272 -23.82 -1.67 30.64
N GLN A 273 -24.01 -0.44 30.15
CA GLN A 273 -23.00 0.31 29.40
C GLN A 273 -22.03 1.03 30.36
N LEU A 274 -20.73 1.02 30.03
CA LEU A 274 -19.79 2.01 30.56
C LEU A 274 -19.76 3.20 29.58
N ASP A 275 -20.30 4.35 30.00
CA ASP A 275 -20.36 5.56 29.16
C ASP A 275 -19.47 6.67 29.75
N LEU A 276 -18.27 6.82 29.18
CA LEU A 276 -17.28 7.81 29.62
C LEU A 276 -17.66 9.23 29.21
N GLU A 277 -18.43 9.39 28.14
CA GLU A 277 -18.98 10.68 27.69
C GLU A 277 -19.98 11.19 28.74
N ALA A 278 -20.93 10.34 29.15
CA ALA A 278 -21.89 10.66 30.21
C ALA A 278 -21.23 10.84 31.60
N LEU A 279 -20.12 10.16 31.88
CA LEU A 279 -19.33 10.35 33.11
C LEU A 279 -18.34 11.53 33.05
N ASN A 280 -18.17 12.18 31.89
CA ASN A 280 -17.17 13.24 31.64
C ASN A 280 -15.73 12.79 32.02
N ILE A 281 -15.36 11.55 31.70
CA ILE A 281 -14.02 10.99 31.97
C ILE A 281 -13.12 11.21 30.74
N GLU A 282 -12.28 12.23 30.80
CA GLU A 282 -11.25 12.56 29.79
C GLU A 282 -9.99 13.13 30.44
N GLY A 283 -8.84 13.01 29.78
CA GLY A 283 -7.53 13.43 30.29
C GLY A 283 -7.09 14.83 29.83
N SER A 284 -5.78 14.99 29.65
CA SER A 284 -5.13 16.03 28.85
C SER A 284 -3.84 15.48 28.24
N GLU A 285 -3.15 16.28 27.42
CA GLU A 285 -1.83 15.95 26.86
C GLU A 285 -0.80 15.63 27.95
N ASP A 286 -0.84 16.35 29.08
CA ASP A 286 0.01 16.12 30.27
C ASP A 286 -0.33 14.84 31.05
N GLY A 287 -1.50 14.23 30.82
CA GLY A 287 -1.97 13.10 31.62
C GLY A 287 -3.35 12.57 31.20
N TYR A 288 -3.36 11.34 30.69
CA TYR A 288 -4.59 10.64 30.28
C TYR A 288 -5.41 10.25 31.51
N ALA A 289 -6.74 10.23 31.34
CA ALA A 289 -7.63 9.57 32.29
C ALA A 289 -7.54 8.05 32.10
N LYS A 290 -7.24 7.31 33.17
CA LYS A 290 -7.01 5.86 33.12
C LYS A 290 -8.13 5.09 33.82
N ILE A 291 -8.78 4.19 33.09
CA ILE A 291 -9.80 3.28 33.61
C ILE A 291 -9.18 1.88 33.70
N ILE A 292 -9.18 1.30 34.90
CA ILE A 292 -8.53 0.02 35.19
C ILE A 292 -9.60 -1.06 35.48
N GLY A 293 -9.59 -2.13 34.70
CA GLY A 293 -10.36 -3.34 34.97
C GLY A 293 -9.80 -4.11 36.16
N ASP A 294 -10.54 -4.12 37.27
CA ASP A 294 -10.10 -4.64 38.57
C ASP A 294 -10.94 -5.84 39.06
N GLY A 295 -11.89 -6.31 38.27
CA GLY A 295 -12.74 -7.46 38.59
C GLY A 295 -14.12 -7.50 37.91
N PRO A 296 -14.84 -6.37 37.73
CA PRO A 296 -16.13 -6.38 37.06
C PRO A 296 -16.01 -6.71 35.56
N VAL A 297 -17.06 -7.34 35.03
CA VAL A 297 -17.25 -7.49 33.58
C VAL A 297 -18.27 -6.45 33.13
N ILE A 298 -17.93 -5.71 32.07
CA ILE A 298 -18.87 -4.81 31.40
C ILE A 298 -19.77 -5.67 30.53
N GLU A 299 -21.08 -5.74 30.83
CA GLU A 299 -22.04 -6.60 30.15
C GLU A 299 -23.25 -5.77 29.71
N ALA A 300 -23.24 -5.36 28.45
CA ALA A 300 -24.23 -4.44 27.88
C ALA A 300 -25.24 -5.14 26.97
N GLY A 301 -26.51 -4.74 27.05
CA GLY A 301 -27.58 -5.29 26.22
C GLY A 301 -27.55 -4.83 24.76
N SER A 302 -28.51 -5.33 23.98
CA SER A 302 -28.74 -4.93 22.59
C SER A 302 -29.54 -3.62 22.44
N ASP A 303 -29.83 -2.95 23.55
CA ASP A 303 -30.52 -1.66 23.66
C ASP A 303 -29.58 -0.45 23.55
N VAL A 304 -28.30 -0.64 23.91
CA VAL A 304 -27.23 0.37 23.77
C VAL A 304 -26.30 0.07 22.60
N LEU A 305 -25.76 1.09 21.94
CA LEU A 305 -24.94 0.93 20.72
C LEU A 305 -23.65 0.13 20.95
N ALA A 306 -22.99 0.37 22.08
CA ALA A 306 -21.71 -0.21 22.44
C ALA A 306 -21.66 -0.59 23.92
N ALA A 307 -20.81 -1.56 24.32
CA ALA A 307 -20.62 -1.89 25.73
C ALA A 307 -19.77 -0.85 26.48
N VAL A 308 -18.75 -0.29 25.82
CA VAL A 308 -18.02 0.90 26.26
C VAL A 308 -18.22 2.02 25.24
N ASN A 309 -18.79 3.14 25.67
CA ASN A 309 -18.78 4.39 24.91
C ASN A 309 -17.69 5.31 25.44
N ILE A 310 -16.74 5.67 24.58
CA ILE A 310 -15.78 6.76 24.81
C ILE A 310 -16.36 8.10 24.34
N GLY A 311 -17.35 8.07 23.44
CA GLY A 311 -17.89 9.29 22.82
C GLY A 311 -16.83 9.99 21.99
N ASN A 312 -16.72 11.31 22.14
CA ASN A 312 -15.62 12.11 21.60
C ASN A 312 -14.52 12.43 22.64
N ASN A 313 -14.61 11.90 23.86
CA ASN A 313 -13.63 12.11 24.93
C ASN A 313 -12.22 11.73 24.46
N SER A 314 -11.22 12.48 24.90
CA SER A 314 -9.84 12.34 24.42
C SER A 314 -8.84 12.22 25.58
N TYR A 315 -7.62 11.74 25.29
CA TYR A 315 -6.62 11.43 26.32
C TYR A 315 -7.17 10.40 27.33
N VAL A 316 -7.62 9.25 26.82
CA VAL A 316 -8.25 8.18 27.60
C VAL A 316 -7.44 6.89 27.46
N MET A 317 -7.12 6.25 28.58
CA MET A 317 -6.52 4.91 28.63
C MET A 317 -7.51 3.91 29.25
N LEU A 318 -7.85 2.86 28.50
CA LEU A 318 -8.54 1.67 29.00
C LEU A 318 -7.49 0.57 29.25
N GLU A 319 -7.49 -0.04 30.44
CA GLU A 319 -6.55 -1.10 30.78
C GLU A 319 -7.27 -2.30 31.41
N ASN A 320 -7.01 -3.51 30.89
CA ASN A 320 -7.47 -4.81 31.44
C ASN A 320 -9.00 -4.96 31.57
N LEU A 321 -9.80 -4.25 30.77
CA LEU A 321 -11.26 -4.40 30.79
C LEU A 321 -11.69 -5.75 30.21
N THR A 322 -12.64 -6.42 30.85
CA THR A 322 -13.40 -7.52 30.23
C THR A 322 -14.75 -6.97 29.76
N VAL A 323 -14.99 -7.02 28.45
CA VAL A 323 -16.10 -6.33 27.79
C VAL A 323 -16.95 -7.33 27.01
N LYS A 324 -18.26 -7.30 27.25
CA LYS A 324 -19.26 -8.11 26.53
C LYS A 324 -20.46 -7.30 26.08
N GLY A 325 -21.01 -7.69 24.94
CA GLY A 325 -22.28 -7.15 24.47
C GLY A 325 -22.14 -5.82 23.74
N GLY A 326 -23.19 -5.00 23.86
CA GLY A 326 -23.40 -3.83 23.01
C GLY A 326 -23.98 -4.23 21.65
N GLN A 327 -25.03 -3.51 21.23
CA GLN A 327 -25.81 -3.84 20.02
C GLN A 327 -24.95 -3.98 18.77
N ARG A 328 -23.92 -3.15 18.61
CA ARG A 328 -23.05 -3.15 17.43
C ARG A 328 -21.56 -3.24 17.76
N TYR A 329 -21.14 -2.68 18.90
CA TYR A 329 -19.72 -2.55 19.22
C TYR A 329 -19.37 -3.02 20.63
N GLY A 330 -18.17 -3.59 20.82
CA GLY A 330 -17.62 -3.80 22.16
C GLY A 330 -17.17 -2.46 22.76
N ILE A 331 -16.16 -1.84 22.15
CA ILE A 331 -15.64 -0.52 22.50
C ILE A 331 -15.84 0.43 21.32
N PHE A 332 -16.43 1.61 21.57
CA PHE A 332 -16.72 2.61 20.53
C PHE A 332 -16.23 4.00 20.90
N ALA A 333 -15.66 4.70 19.93
CA ALA A 333 -15.39 6.14 19.98
C ALA A 333 -15.79 6.81 18.66
N LYS A 334 -16.07 8.11 18.69
CA LYS A 334 -16.46 8.91 17.53
C LYS A 334 -15.84 10.31 17.61
N LYS A 335 -14.88 10.60 16.74
CA LYS A 335 -14.07 11.84 16.77
C LYS A 335 -13.26 12.07 18.05
N ALA A 336 -13.01 11.01 18.82
CA ALA A 336 -12.01 11.02 19.88
C ALA A 336 -10.59 11.03 19.28
N HIS A 337 -9.62 11.55 20.02
CA HIS A 337 -8.20 11.37 19.71
C HIS A 337 -7.38 11.08 20.97
N HIS A 338 -6.15 10.60 20.82
CA HIS A 338 -5.29 10.25 21.96
C HIS A 338 -5.97 9.17 22.84
N VAL A 339 -6.27 8.02 22.24
CA VAL A 339 -6.97 6.89 22.89
C VAL A 339 -6.04 5.70 22.99
N TRP A 340 -5.90 5.11 24.17
CA TRP A 340 -5.08 3.93 24.43
C TRP A 340 -5.96 2.80 24.98
N ILE A 341 -5.93 1.63 24.35
CA ILE A 341 -6.68 0.44 24.78
C ILE A 341 -5.66 -0.68 24.99
N LYS A 342 -5.48 -1.12 26.23
CA LYS A 342 -4.45 -2.09 26.64
C LYS A 342 -5.08 -3.30 27.32
N GLY A 343 -4.66 -4.52 26.93
CA GLY A 343 -4.97 -5.75 27.68
C GLY A 343 -6.45 -6.09 27.80
N CYS A 344 -7.32 -5.49 26.98
CA CYS A 344 -8.77 -5.67 27.07
C CYS A 344 -9.21 -6.94 26.34
N ASN A 345 -10.06 -7.75 26.97
CA ASN A 345 -10.76 -8.86 26.33
C ASN A 345 -12.16 -8.41 25.91
N VAL A 346 -12.52 -8.59 24.63
CA VAL A 346 -13.76 -8.09 24.04
C VAL A 346 -14.47 -9.20 23.25
N SER A 347 -15.69 -9.55 23.66
CA SER A 347 -16.46 -10.65 23.06
C SER A 347 -17.98 -10.45 23.11
N GLY A 348 -18.76 -11.31 22.45
CA GLY A 348 -20.23 -11.30 22.52
C GLY A 348 -20.90 -10.01 22.05
N TYR A 349 -20.24 -9.24 21.19
CA TYR A 349 -20.72 -7.96 20.63
C TYR A 349 -21.45 -8.17 19.30
N GLY A 350 -22.21 -7.15 18.88
CA GLY A 350 -22.85 -7.10 17.56
C GLY A 350 -24.25 -7.72 17.50
N ARG A 351 -24.93 -7.52 16.37
CA ARG A 351 -26.32 -7.94 16.15
C ARG A 351 -26.41 -9.44 15.86
N VAL A 352 -27.44 -10.08 16.43
CA VAL A 352 -27.90 -11.42 16.00
C VAL A 352 -28.77 -11.32 14.74
N ALA A 353 -28.79 -12.38 13.94
CA ALA A 353 -29.69 -12.48 12.79
C ALA A 353 -31.15 -12.69 13.23
N VAL A 354 -32.07 -11.93 12.61
CA VAL A 354 -33.53 -12.14 12.73
C VAL A 354 -34.10 -12.77 11.46
N ASP A 355 -33.51 -12.45 10.31
CA ASP A 355 -33.82 -13.00 8.99
C ASP A 355 -32.51 -13.36 8.27
N ILE A 356 -32.51 -14.42 7.45
CA ILE A 356 -31.36 -14.87 6.66
C ILE A 356 -31.86 -15.16 5.24
N ARG A 357 -31.40 -14.35 4.28
CA ARG A 357 -31.87 -14.41 2.88
C ARG A 357 -30.69 -14.67 1.97
N GLY A 358 -30.77 -15.80 1.24
CA GLY A 358 -29.67 -16.25 0.39
C GLY A 358 -28.36 -16.54 1.14
N GLY A 359 -28.41 -16.80 2.44
CA GLY A 359 -27.22 -16.98 3.29
C GLY A 359 -26.65 -15.69 3.90
N VAL A 360 -27.22 -14.52 3.58
CA VAL A 360 -26.82 -13.23 4.17
C VAL A 360 -27.79 -12.85 5.31
N ALA A 361 -27.26 -12.39 6.44
CA ALA A 361 -28.03 -12.10 7.65
C ALA A 361 -28.57 -10.66 7.72
N TYR A 362 -29.75 -10.50 8.31
CA TYR A 362 -30.48 -9.23 8.44
C TYR A 362 -31.07 -9.08 9.86
N SER A 363 -31.11 -7.85 10.36
CA SER A 363 -31.60 -7.51 11.71
C SER A 363 -33.13 -7.42 11.83
N SER A 364 -33.86 -7.57 10.72
CA SER A 364 -35.31 -7.79 10.68
C SER A 364 -35.71 -8.30 9.29
N GLU A 365 -36.87 -8.96 9.19
CA GLU A 365 -37.53 -9.33 7.93
C GLU A 365 -37.67 -8.14 6.96
N THR A 366 -37.81 -6.93 7.50
CA THR A 366 -38.04 -5.68 6.76
C THR A 366 -36.77 -4.85 6.50
N SER A 367 -35.60 -5.28 6.98
CA SER A 367 -34.35 -4.55 6.72
C SER A 367 -33.96 -4.68 5.26
N ASN A 368 -33.53 -3.59 4.62
CA ASN A 368 -32.98 -3.60 3.27
C ASN A 368 -31.43 -3.69 3.24
N SER A 369 -30.79 -3.62 4.41
CA SER A 369 -29.33 -3.69 4.55
C SER A 369 -28.93 -4.88 5.42
N PRO A 370 -27.90 -5.65 5.05
CA PRO A 370 -27.43 -6.78 5.86
C PRO A 370 -26.81 -6.31 7.18
N ILE A 371 -26.66 -7.24 8.12
CA ILE A 371 -25.77 -7.03 9.26
C ILE A 371 -24.34 -6.99 8.71
N ASN A 372 -23.68 -5.86 8.88
CA ASN A 372 -22.28 -5.64 8.54
C ASN A 372 -21.70 -4.54 9.45
N TYR A 373 -20.37 -4.48 9.53
CA TYR A 373 -19.62 -3.45 10.26
C TYR A 373 -19.93 -3.41 11.76
N ASP A 374 -20.25 -4.56 12.37
CA ASP A 374 -20.30 -4.68 13.85
C ASP A 374 -18.90 -5.10 14.34
N SER A 375 -18.41 -4.52 15.42
CA SER A 375 -16.96 -4.45 15.67
C SER A 375 -16.60 -4.63 17.13
N GLY A 376 -15.58 -5.43 17.42
CA GLY A 376 -15.06 -5.51 18.79
C GLY A 376 -14.56 -4.15 19.27
N ILE A 377 -13.79 -3.46 18.43
CA ILE A 377 -13.39 -2.07 18.64
C ILE A 377 -13.66 -1.26 17.37
N TYR A 378 -14.26 -0.07 17.49
CA TYR A 378 -14.34 0.90 16.39
C TYR A 378 -14.13 2.34 16.87
N LEU A 379 -13.14 3.00 16.29
CA LEU A 379 -12.82 4.40 16.52
C LEU A 379 -13.17 5.22 15.25
N GLU A 380 -14.42 5.70 15.17
CA GLU A 380 -14.96 6.37 13.98
C GLU A 380 -14.42 7.79 13.84
N ARG A 381 -13.70 8.08 12.73
CA ARG A 381 -13.11 9.40 12.46
C ARG A 381 -12.23 9.87 13.61
N SER A 382 -11.48 8.94 14.18
CA SER A 382 -10.59 9.15 15.31
C SER A 382 -9.14 9.27 14.87
N GLY A 383 -8.25 9.55 15.82
CA GLY A 383 -6.86 9.90 15.58
C GLY A 383 -5.93 9.56 16.73
N ILE A 384 -4.66 9.27 16.44
CA ILE A 384 -3.62 9.02 17.44
C ILE A 384 -4.09 7.99 18.49
N ALA A 385 -4.16 6.74 18.06
CA ALA A 385 -4.74 5.66 18.85
C ALA A 385 -3.77 4.49 19.01
N VAL A 386 -3.70 3.90 20.19
CA VAL A 386 -2.95 2.67 20.45
C VAL A 386 -3.93 1.59 20.90
N ILE A 387 -3.92 0.44 20.24
CA ILE A 387 -4.64 -0.76 20.64
C ILE A 387 -3.59 -1.85 20.79
N GLU A 388 -3.32 -2.25 22.02
CA GLU A 388 -2.22 -3.16 22.34
C GLU A 388 -2.57 -4.26 23.34
N ASP A 389 -1.92 -5.41 23.19
CA ASP A 389 -2.04 -6.59 24.07
C ASP A 389 -3.50 -7.07 24.27
N CYS A 390 -4.45 -6.66 23.43
CA CYS A 390 -5.88 -6.95 23.56
C CYS A 390 -6.27 -8.26 22.88
N GLU A 391 -7.38 -8.83 23.32
CA GLU A 391 -7.98 -10.04 22.75
C GLU A 391 -9.41 -9.75 22.29
N VAL A 392 -9.69 -9.95 21.00
CA VAL A 392 -11.00 -9.63 20.41
C VAL A 392 -11.50 -10.82 19.61
N HIS A 393 -12.61 -11.40 20.06
CA HIS A 393 -13.07 -12.70 19.59
C HIS A 393 -14.58 -12.90 19.76
N SER A 394 -15.11 -14.00 19.23
CA SER A 394 -16.48 -14.49 19.48
C SER A 394 -17.58 -13.42 19.37
N PRO A 395 -17.79 -12.81 18.19
CA PRO A 395 -18.95 -11.95 17.93
C PRO A 395 -20.26 -12.75 18.01
N ASN A 396 -21.39 -12.07 18.21
CA ASN A 396 -22.72 -12.71 18.27
C ASN A 396 -23.19 -13.31 16.93
N LEU A 397 -22.49 -13.03 15.83
CA LEU A 397 -22.83 -13.46 14.48
C LEU A 397 -21.56 -13.49 13.61
N GLY A 398 -21.31 -14.62 12.95
CA GLY A 398 -20.28 -14.72 11.92
C GLY A 398 -20.73 -14.12 10.58
N ALA A 399 -19.77 -13.69 9.75
CA ALA A 399 -20.03 -13.23 8.39
C ALA A 399 -20.24 -14.38 7.41
N ASN A 400 -21.03 -14.17 6.36
CA ASN A 400 -21.12 -15.12 5.25
C ASN A 400 -19.80 -15.20 4.44
N SER A 401 -19.53 -16.31 3.74
CA SER A 401 -18.44 -16.37 2.75
C SER A 401 -18.84 -15.91 1.34
N TRP A 402 -17.81 -15.77 0.50
CA TRP A 402 -17.88 -15.64 -0.96
C TRP A 402 -18.68 -16.74 -1.69
N ALA A 403 -19.07 -17.83 -1.02
CA ALA A 403 -19.96 -18.83 -1.61
C ALA A 403 -21.40 -18.31 -1.86
N VAL A 404 -21.84 -17.27 -1.14
CA VAL A 404 -23.18 -16.65 -1.31
C VAL A 404 -23.13 -15.17 -1.70
N GLY A 405 -22.01 -14.49 -1.50
CA GLY A 405 -21.77 -13.10 -1.88
C GLY A 405 -20.56 -12.53 -1.16
N HIS A 406 -20.18 -11.28 -1.44
CA HIS A 406 -19.13 -10.59 -0.69
C HIS A 406 -19.46 -10.63 0.82
N PRO A 407 -18.56 -11.15 1.68
CA PRO A 407 -18.76 -11.31 3.12
C PRO A 407 -19.36 -10.09 3.82
N LYS A 408 -20.42 -10.31 4.61
CA LYS A 408 -21.02 -9.29 5.49
C LYS A 408 -21.26 -9.86 6.89
N GLY A 409 -20.80 -9.16 7.92
CA GLY A 409 -20.95 -9.57 9.33
C GLY A 409 -20.19 -8.69 10.31
N ALA A 410 -19.49 -9.32 11.24
CA ALA A 410 -18.68 -8.64 12.26
C ALA A 410 -17.17 -8.69 11.93
N ASN A 411 -16.42 -7.72 12.44
CA ASN A 411 -14.96 -7.64 12.43
C ASN A 411 -14.41 -7.53 13.88
N ALA A 412 -13.11 -7.76 14.08
CA ALA A 412 -12.50 -7.50 15.38
C ALA A 412 -12.26 -6.01 15.59
N LEU A 413 -11.66 -5.36 14.60
CA LEU A 413 -11.35 -3.93 14.60
C LEU A 413 -11.87 -3.29 13.32
N GLN A 414 -12.55 -2.16 13.45
CA GLN A 414 -12.85 -1.28 12.33
C GLN A 414 -12.07 0.03 12.45
N VAL A 415 -11.51 0.49 11.33
CA VAL A 415 -10.63 1.67 11.29
C VAL A 415 -11.18 2.74 10.35
N TRP A 416 -11.31 3.95 10.88
CA TRP A 416 -11.41 5.17 10.07
C TRP A 416 -10.58 6.28 10.70
N ALA A 417 -9.27 6.26 10.45
CA ALA A 417 -8.28 7.16 11.06
C ALA A 417 -8.33 8.61 10.51
N TYR A 418 -9.45 9.02 9.94
CA TYR A 418 -9.67 10.35 9.37
C TYR A 418 -10.40 11.24 10.36
N HIS A 419 -9.67 11.71 11.37
CA HIS A 419 -10.15 12.78 12.24
C HIS A 419 -10.40 14.09 11.48
N ASP A 420 -11.30 14.92 12.01
CA ASP A 420 -11.74 16.16 11.35
C ASP A 420 -10.59 17.19 11.27
N SER A 421 -9.83 17.36 12.35
CA SER A 421 -8.55 18.10 12.38
C SER A 421 -7.42 17.24 11.78
N ASP A 422 -6.61 17.80 10.88
CA ASP A 422 -5.53 17.08 10.19
C ASP A 422 -4.38 16.66 11.13
N ALA A 423 -4.10 17.47 12.16
CA ALA A 423 -3.08 17.21 13.17
C ALA A 423 -3.33 15.93 13.99
N TYR A 424 -4.51 15.31 13.85
CA TYR A 424 -4.86 14.04 14.48
C TYR A 424 -5.30 12.99 13.44
N ARG A 425 -4.86 13.06 12.17
CA ARG A 425 -5.20 12.04 11.16
C ARG A 425 -4.12 10.97 11.05
N GLY A 426 -4.54 9.71 11.06
CA GLY A 426 -3.62 8.58 11.11
C GLY A 426 -3.14 8.31 12.54
N GLU A 427 -1.90 7.85 12.66
CA GLU A 427 -1.24 7.55 13.94
C GLU A 427 -1.96 6.49 14.78
N PHE A 428 -2.56 5.51 14.09
CA PHE A 428 -3.06 4.28 14.70
C PHE A 428 -1.91 3.28 14.86
N ILE A 429 -1.76 2.72 16.05
CA ILE A 429 -0.79 1.68 16.40
C ILE A 429 -1.57 0.47 16.91
N ILE A 430 -1.63 -0.59 16.12
CA ILE A 430 -2.32 -1.84 16.44
C ILE A 430 -1.25 -2.90 16.69
N ARG A 431 -0.94 -3.23 17.95
CA ARG A 431 0.21 -4.11 18.26
C ARG A 431 -0.03 -5.24 19.26
N ASN A 432 0.67 -6.36 19.10
CA ASN A 432 0.66 -7.51 20.01
C ASN A 432 -0.73 -8.13 20.29
N ASN A 433 -1.77 -7.78 19.51
CA ASN A 433 -3.13 -8.21 19.80
C ASN A 433 -3.40 -9.65 19.32
N ARG A 434 -4.42 -10.29 19.90
CA ARG A 434 -5.00 -11.55 19.42
C ARG A 434 -6.40 -11.27 18.90
N LEU A 435 -6.54 -11.14 17.58
CA LEU A 435 -7.80 -10.77 16.93
C LEU A 435 -8.27 -11.97 16.10
N TYR A 436 -9.29 -12.71 16.56
CA TYR A 436 -9.66 -13.97 15.92
C TYR A 436 -11.16 -14.32 16.00
N GLY A 437 -11.72 -14.74 14.86
CA GLY A 437 -13.02 -15.42 14.80
C GLY A 437 -12.91 -16.89 15.23
N ALA A 438 -13.97 -17.66 15.01
CA ALA A 438 -13.97 -19.12 15.16
C ALA A 438 -14.34 -19.80 13.81
N PRO A 439 -14.04 -21.10 13.59
CA PRO A 439 -14.37 -21.80 12.35
C PRO A 439 -15.85 -21.70 11.92
N ASP A 440 -16.77 -21.56 12.87
CA ASP A 440 -18.22 -21.42 12.71
C ASP A 440 -18.73 -19.97 12.93
N HIS A 441 -17.91 -19.09 13.50
CA HIS A 441 -18.20 -17.68 13.78
C HIS A 441 -17.03 -16.80 13.29
N ARG A 442 -16.83 -16.80 11.98
CA ARG A 442 -15.75 -16.06 11.28
C ARG A 442 -16.11 -14.58 11.13
N PHE A 443 -15.11 -13.71 11.09
CA PHE A 443 -15.31 -12.31 10.73
C PHE A 443 -15.55 -12.15 9.23
N ASN A 444 -16.05 -10.99 8.77
CA ASN A 444 -15.84 -10.62 7.35
C ASN A 444 -14.36 -10.37 7.15
N ASP A 445 -13.83 -9.36 7.84
CA ASP A 445 -12.42 -8.99 7.87
C ASP A 445 -11.95 -8.92 9.33
N VAL A 446 -10.71 -9.26 9.67
CA VAL A 446 -10.26 -9.12 11.07
C VAL A 446 -10.05 -7.64 11.41
N ILE A 447 -9.31 -6.93 10.56
CA ILE A 447 -9.17 -5.46 10.59
C ILE A 447 -9.81 -4.90 9.31
N GLU A 448 -10.99 -4.28 9.43
CA GLU A 448 -11.76 -3.72 8.30
C GLU A 448 -11.57 -2.20 8.17
N GLY A 449 -11.37 -1.73 6.95
CA GLY A 449 -11.31 -0.31 6.63
C GLY A 449 -12.68 0.36 6.55
N ARG A 450 -12.64 1.69 6.47
CA ARG A 450 -13.75 2.52 6.00
C ARG A 450 -13.27 3.38 4.86
N LYS A 451 -14.15 3.67 3.89
CA LYS A 451 -13.90 4.61 2.76
C LYS A 451 -12.72 4.18 1.87
N ASN A 452 -12.67 2.88 1.60
CA ASN A 452 -11.59 2.11 1.00
C ASN A 452 -11.15 2.66 -0.38
N PHE A 453 -12.10 3.21 -1.15
CA PHE A 453 -11.86 3.86 -2.45
C PHE A 453 -11.64 5.39 -2.36
N GLU A 454 -11.30 5.91 -1.18
CA GLU A 454 -11.06 7.33 -0.89
C GLU A 454 -9.74 7.48 -0.10
N ARG A 455 -8.96 8.54 -0.35
CA ARG A 455 -7.68 8.81 0.37
C ARG A 455 -7.84 9.02 1.88
N ARG A 456 -9.03 9.40 2.30
CA ARG A 456 -9.44 9.46 3.72
C ARG A 456 -9.87 8.10 4.29
N GLY A 457 -9.50 7.01 3.63
CA GLY A 457 -9.87 5.65 3.95
C GLY A 457 -8.85 4.92 4.82
N GLY A 458 -9.34 3.90 5.52
CA GLY A 458 -8.57 3.02 6.40
C GLY A 458 -7.73 3.78 7.41
N PHE A 459 -6.43 3.51 7.37
CA PHE A 459 -5.40 4.09 8.26
C PHE A 459 -4.93 5.50 7.85
N VAL A 460 -5.33 6.01 6.68
CA VAL A 460 -4.99 7.34 6.14
C VAL A 460 -3.49 7.60 5.98
N LYS A 461 -2.76 7.90 7.06
CA LYS A 461 -1.32 8.21 7.08
C LYS A 461 -0.62 7.70 8.34
N ASN A 462 0.72 7.65 8.32
CA ASN A 462 1.62 7.47 9.47
C ASN A 462 1.08 6.49 10.53
N SER A 463 0.88 5.22 10.20
CA SER A 463 0.24 4.23 11.10
C SER A 463 0.96 2.89 11.07
N ALA A 464 0.82 2.07 12.11
CA ALA A 464 1.54 0.80 12.24
C ALA A 464 0.68 -0.34 12.79
N ILE A 465 0.71 -1.50 12.13
CA ILE A 465 0.03 -2.74 12.53
C ILE A 465 1.11 -3.82 12.69
N TYR A 466 1.46 -4.21 13.92
CA TYR A 466 2.59 -5.13 14.13
C TYR A 466 2.52 -6.12 15.30
N GLY A 467 3.14 -7.29 15.12
CA GLY A 467 3.21 -8.33 16.15
C GLY A 467 1.86 -8.96 16.55
N ASN A 468 0.80 -8.73 15.76
CA ASN A 468 -0.53 -9.27 16.05
C ASN A 468 -0.66 -10.72 15.54
N TYR A 469 -1.52 -11.51 16.19
CA TYR A 469 -2.07 -12.75 15.66
C TYR A 469 -3.48 -12.49 15.12
N LEU A 470 -3.69 -12.80 13.84
CA LEU A 470 -4.90 -12.46 13.08
C LEU A 470 -5.47 -13.72 12.42
N ALA A 471 -6.72 -14.09 12.72
CA ALA A 471 -7.31 -15.32 12.19
C ALA A 471 -8.84 -15.32 11.99
N TYR A 472 -9.31 -16.25 11.14
CA TYR A 472 -10.72 -16.59 10.88
C TYR A 472 -11.54 -15.45 10.26
N ALA A 473 -11.06 -14.91 9.13
CA ALA A 473 -11.84 -14.04 8.22
C ALA A 473 -12.47 -14.84 7.08
N ASN A 474 -13.60 -14.37 6.54
CA ASN A 474 -14.21 -14.86 5.31
C ASN A 474 -13.85 -14.00 4.08
N ASP A 475 -13.25 -12.82 4.30
CA ASP A 475 -12.58 -11.95 3.31
C ASP A 475 -11.11 -11.73 3.74
N ASP A 476 -10.67 -10.54 4.16
CA ASP A 476 -9.26 -10.24 4.47
C ASP A 476 -8.89 -10.35 5.95
N LEU A 477 -7.62 -10.67 6.25
CA LEU A 477 -7.10 -10.55 7.63
C LEU A 477 -6.76 -9.09 7.97
N ILE A 478 -6.27 -8.30 7.01
CA ILE A 478 -6.08 -6.85 7.17
C ILE A 478 -6.51 -6.13 5.89
N GLU A 479 -7.37 -5.13 6.00
CA GLU A 479 -7.62 -4.13 4.96
C GLU A 479 -6.97 -2.78 5.34
N ILE A 480 -6.00 -2.29 4.54
CA ILE A 480 -5.44 -0.93 4.71
C ILE A 480 -5.88 0.06 3.62
N ASP A 481 -6.81 -0.35 2.76
CA ASP A 481 -7.26 0.34 1.55
C ASP A 481 -7.66 1.82 1.77
N GLY A 482 -7.26 2.68 0.83
CA GLY A 482 -7.43 4.12 0.91
C GLY A 482 -6.09 4.87 0.94
N GLY A 483 -5.86 5.67 1.99
CA GLY A 483 -4.74 6.63 2.02
C GLY A 483 -3.35 5.98 2.02
N GLN A 484 -3.08 5.07 2.95
CA GLN A 484 -1.85 4.24 3.00
C GLN A 484 -0.48 4.97 3.11
N GLN A 485 -0.39 6.30 3.20
CA GLN A 485 0.91 6.99 3.30
C GLN A 485 1.65 6.67 4.60
N ASN A 486 2.88 6.14 4.51
CA ASN A 486 3.66 5.71 5.67
C ASN A 486 2.87 4.75 6.58
N VAL A 487 2.05 3.86 5.99
CA VAL A 487 1.35 2.80 6.71
C VAL A 487 2.20 1.54 6.70
N LEU A 488 2.51 1.04 7.89
CA LEU A 488 3.42 -0.08 8.16
C LEU A 488 2.62 -1.30 8.63
N VAL A 489 2.86 -2.46 8.02
CA VAL A 489 2.27 -3.74 8.44
C VAL A 489 3.41 -4.74 8.59
N TYR A 490 3.78 -5.11 9.82
CA TYR A 490 4.99 -5.90 10.04
C TYR A 490 5.01 -6.85 11.23
N ASP A 491 5.84 -7.90 11.16
CA ASP A 491 5.98 -8.92 12.23
C ASP A 491 4.66 -9.60 12.67
N ASN A 492 3.57 -9.51 11.88
CA ASN A 492 2.29 -10.14 12.21
C ASN A 492 2.24 -11.61 11.77
N GLU A 493 1.51 -12.44 12.53
CA GLU A 493 1.10 -13.78 12.10
C GLU A 493 -0.35 -13.74 11.59
N MET A 494 -0.56 -14.32 10.40
CA MET A 494 -1.83 -14.31 9.67
C MET A 494 -2.14 -15.71 9.13
N GLU A 495 -3.25 -16.28 9.59
CA GLU A 495 -3.78 -17.55 9.06
C GLU A 495 -5.31 -17.54 8.94
N GLN A 496 -5.89 -18.54 8.27
CA GLN A 496 -7.37 -18.69 8.20
C GLN A 496 -8.09 -17.42 7.70
N GLY A 497 -7.60 -16.80 6.63
CA GLY A 497 -8.32 -15.77 5.86
C GLY A 497 -8.64 -16.25 4.44
N TYR A 498 -9.58 -15.63 3.75
CA TYR A 498 -9.71 -15.82 2.29
C TYR A 498 -8.55 -15.11 1.57
N THR A 499 -8.20 -13.92 2.08
CA THR A 499 -7.00 -13.13 1.76
C THR A 499 -6.15 -12.93 3.02
N GLY A 500 -4.85 -12.66 2.89
CA GLY A 500 -4.05 -12.04 3.95
C GLY A 500 -4.31 -10.53 4.07
N ILE A 501 -3.59 -9.72 3.29
CA ILE A 501 -3.63 -8.25 3.34
C ILE A 501 -4.25 -7.66 2.05
N SER A 502 -5.18 -6.72 2.16
CA SER A 502 -5.59 -5.83 1.06
C SER A 502 -4.81 -4.52 1.06
N ILE A 503 -4.40 -4.11 -0.14
CA ILE A 503 -3.79 -2.82 -0.47
C ILE A 503 -4.47 -2.18 -1.70
N ALA A 504 -5.74 -2.51 -1.97
CA ALA A 504 -6.40 -2.38 -3.25
C ALA A 504 -7.66 -1.47 -3.22
N PRO A 505 -7.51 -0.12 -3.20
CA PRO A 505 -6.36 0.63 -3.71
C PRO A 505 -5.43 1.25 -2.65
N ASN A 506 -4.19 1.52 -3.07
CA ASN A 506 -3.26 2.43 -2.43
C ASN A 506 -3.30 3.80 -3.13
N MET A 507 -3.91 4.79 -2.48
CA MET A 507 -4.24 6.08 -3.09
C MET A 507 -3.30 7.23 -2.69
N LEU A 508 -2.24 6.99 -1.93
CA LEU A 508 -1.20 7.98 -1.67
C LEU A 508 0.14 7.28 -1.45
N GLY A 509 0.25 6.44 -0.41
CA GLY A 509 1.46 5.70 -0.12
C GLY A 509 2.68 6.60 0.24
N PRO A 510 3.87 6.01 0.35
CA PRO A 510 4.15 4.58 0.26
C PRO A 510 3.58 3.80 1.46
N SER A 511 3.14 2.56 1.25
CA SER A 511 2.88 1.60 2.32
C SER A 511 3.94 0.50 2.36
N TYR A 512 4.12 -0.13 3.51
CA TYR A 512 5.20 -1.10 3.77
C TYR A 512 4.65 -2.36 4.43
N LEU A 513 4.78 -3.50 3.76
CA LEU A 513 4.41 -4.82 4.27
C LEU A 513 5.70 -5.62 4.47
N PHE A 514 6.15 -5.87 5.71
CA PHE A 514 7.46 -6.50 5.93
C PHE A 514 7.53 -7.47 7.10
N HIS A 515 8.33 -8.55 6.97
CA HIS A 515 8.48 -9.59 7.99
C HIS A 515 7.20 -10.29 8.48
N ASN A 516 6.06 -10.13 7.81
CA ASN A 516 4.83 -10.83 8.18
C ASN A 516 4.95 -12.32 7.81
N TYR A 517 4.29 -13.17 8.58
CA TYR A 517 4.12 -14.58 8.26
C TYR A 517 2.65 -14.83 7.88
N ILE A 518 2.40 -15.00 6.58
CA ILE A 518 1.06 -15.27 6.03
C ILE A 518 1.03 -16.73 5.60
N HIS A 519 0.28 -17.56 6.33
CA HIS A 519 0.24 -19.01 6.12
C HIS A 519 -1.18 -19.56 6.21
N ASN A 520 -1.35 -20.84 5.90
CA ASN A 520 -2.55 -21.61 6.24
C ASN A 520 -3.91 -20.90 5.94
N LEU A 521 -4.02 -20.25 4.77
CA LEU A 521 -5.22 -19.52 4.37
C LEU A 521 -6.40 -20.47 4.04
N GLY A 522 -7.62 -19.95 4.10
CA GLY A 522 -8.86 -20.69 3.86
C GLY A 522 -10.05 -20.05 4.58
N ASP A 523 -11.13 -19.77 3.84
CA ASP A 523 -12.45 -19.34 4.29
C ASP A 523 -13.25 -20.49 4.94
N GLU A 524 -14.52 -20.27 5.33
CA GLU A 524 -15.41 -21.33 5.88
C GLU A 524 -15.60 -22.53 4.93
N THR A 525 -15.32 -22.36 3.64
CA THR A 525 -15.41 -23.40 2.60
C THR A 525 -14.06 -24.02 2.25
N GLY A 526 -12.98 -23.64 2.95
CA GLY A 526 -11.62 -24.07 2.68
C GLY A 526 -10.98 -23.45 1.43
N LYS A 527 -11.56 -22.37 0.89
CA LYS A 527 -11.01 -21.62 -0.25
C LYS A 527 -10.19 -20.45 0.23
N GLU A 528 -9.13 -20.15 -0.49
CA GLU A 528 -8.33 -18.94 -0.36
C GLU A 528 -8.25 -18.25 -1.73
N TRP A 529 -7.65 -17.07 -1.79
CA TRP A 529 -7.33 -16.38 -3.04
C TRP A 529 -5.85 -16.03 -3.15
N THR A 530 -5.34 -15.18 -2.25
CA THR A 530 -4.00 -14.59 -2.33
C THR A 530 -3.52 -14.11 -0.95
N ALA A 531 -2.22 -14.15 -0.68
CA ALA A 531 -1.66 -13.62 0.57
C ALA A 531 -1.73 -12.09 0.62
N ILE A 532 -1.52 -11.43 -0.52
CA ILE A 532 -1.62 -9.97 -0.69
C ILE A 532 -2.52 -9.70 -1.91
N LYS A 533 -3.51 -8.82 -1.73
CA LYS A 533 -4.53 -8.42 -2.72
C LYS A 533 -4.26 -6.99 -3.15
N ALA A 534 -3.85 -6.79 -4.41
CA ALA A 534 -3.37 -5.51 -4.92
C ALA A 534 -4.12 -5.10 -6.21
N GLY A 535 -4.39 -3.82 -6.42
CA GLY A 535 -5.05 -3.34 -7.65
C GLY A 535 -5.56 -1.91 -7.55
N GLY A 536 -5.95 -1.33 -8.68
CA GLY A 536 -6.58 -0.01 -8.76
C GLY A 536 -5.64 1.17 -9.04
N LEU A 537 -4.40 0.95 -9.47
CA LEU A 537 -3.42 2.04 -9.70
C LEU A 537 -3.84 3.06 -10.77
N ILE A 538 -4.54 2.64 -11.83
CA ILE A 538 -4.93 3.53 -12.94
C ILE A 538 -6.28 4.22 -12.62
N SER A 539 -7.16 3.53 -11.89
CA SER A 539 -8.50 4.02 -11.52
C SER A 539 -8.52 4.85 -10.23
N ARG A 540 -7.58 4.60 -9.31
CA ARG A 540 -7.46 5.21 -7.98
C ARG A 540 -6.00 5.60 -7.71
N PRO A 541 -5.35 6.37 -8.60
CA PRO A 541 -3.90 6.59 -8.63
C PRO A 541 -3.35 7.22 -7.36
N ALA A 542 -2.26 6.64 -6.86
CA ALA A 542 -0.97 7.31 -6.61
C ALA A 542 0.07 6.38 -5.96
N GLY A 543 -0.38 5.42 -5.16
CA GLY A 543 0.49 4.80 -4.15
C GLY A 543 1.24 3.55 -4.59
N ARG A 544 2.55 3.56 -4.32
CA ARG A 544 3.43 2.39 -4.32
C ARG A 544 3.33 1.64 -2.99
N THR A 545 3.42 0.31 -3.04
CA THR A 545 3.61 -0.52 -1.84
C THR A 545 4.93 -1.29 -1.89
N PHE A 546 5.71 -1.19 -0.82
CA PHE A 546 6.92 -1.97 -0.60
C PHE A 546 6.59 -3.26 0.15
N ILE A 547 7.14 -4.38 -0.29
CA ILE A 547 6.86 -5.71 0.26
C ILE A 547 8.20 -6.41 0.52
N PHE A 548 8.63 -6.49 1.78
CA PHE A 548 10.02 -6.86 2.14
C PHE A 548 10.13 -8.02 3.14
N GLU A 549 10.96 -9.02 2.84
CA GLU A 549 11.34 -10.08 3.81
C GLU A 549 10.16 -10.79 4.49
N ASN A 550 8.97 -10.84 3.86
CA ASN A 550 7.82 -11.58 4.35
C ASN A 550 8.00 -13.09 4.05
N VAL A 551 7.36 -13.93 4.87
CA VAL A 551 7.25 -15.37 4.63
C VAL A 551 5.79 -15.68 4.29
N ILE A 552 5.56 -16.25 3.11
CA ILE A 552 4.24 -16.52 2.56
C ILE A 552 4.18 -18.01 2.17
N ASP A 553 3.43 -18.85 2.91
CA ASP A 553 3.17 -20.26 2.56
C ASP A 553 1.67 -20.53 2.44
N VAL A 554 1.18 -20.41 1.21
CA VAL A 554 -0.26 -20.41 0.88
C VAL A 554 -0.54 -21.36 -0.27
N LYS A 555 -1.77 -21.88 -0.38
CA LYS A 555 -2.06 -22.89 -1.41
C LYS A 555 -2.14 -22.27 -2.80
N ARG A 556 -2.47 -20.98 -2.94
CA ARG A 556 -2.72 -20.32 -4.23
C ARG A 556 -1.66 -19.29 -4.62
N ASN A 557 -1.85 -18.01 -4.31
CA ASN A 557 -1.04 -16.91 -4.84
C ASN A 557 -0.41 -16.09 -3.72
N GLY A 558 0.81 -15.59 -3.94
CA GLY A 558 1.45 -14.64 -3.02
C GLY A 558 0.84 -13.25 -3.17
N ILE A 559 1.14 -12.56 -4.26
CA ILE A 559 0.56 -11.27 -4.64
C ILE A 559 -0.34 -11.49 -5.86
N ALA A 560 -1.56 -10.95 -5.88
CA ALA A 560 -2.45 -11.08 -7.04
C ALA A 560 -3.34 -9.85 -7.32
N ALA A 561 -3.54 -9.60 -8.62
CA ALA A 561 -4.39 -8.53 -9.15
C ALA A 561 -5.88 -8.68 -8.79
N SER A 562 -6.34 -7.81 -7.88
CA SER A 562 -7.74 -7.46 -7.58
C SER A 562 -8.28 -6.43 -8.56
N ARG A 563 -9.62 -6.34 -8.68
CA ARG A 563 -10.29 -5.40 -9.58
C ARG A 563 -10.93 -4.25 -8.80
N VAL A 564 -10.40 -3.04 -8.97
CA VAL A 564 -11.02 -1.79 -8.51
C VAL A 564 -11.51 -1.03 -9.76
N ASP A 565 -12.78 -0.68 -9.85
CA ASP A 565 -13.37 0.06 -10.99
C ASP A 565 -13.05 -0.47 -12.41
N ASN A 566 -12.85 -1.79 -12.55
CA ASN A 566 -12.40 -2.53 -13.75
C ASN A 566 -10.90 -2.48 -14.09
N ASP A 567 -10.10 -1.83 -13.26
CA ASP A 567 -8.64 -1.79 -13.32
C ASP A 567 -8.02 -2.85 -12.39
N THR A 568 -7.00 -3.53 -12.89
CA THR A 568 -6.26 -4.62 -12.21
C THR A 568 -4.78 -4.29 -11.99
N THR A 569 -4.34 -3.07 -12.35
CA THR A 569 -2.95 -2.59 -12.26
C THR A 569 -2.57 -2.31 -10.81
N PHE A 570 -1.34 -2.63 -10.41
CA PHE A 570 -0.79 -2.28 -9.09
C PHE A 570 0.69 -1.88 -9.18
N TRP A 571 1.15 -1.04 -8.24
CA TRP A 571 2.55 -0.61 -8.14
C TRP A 571 3.19 -1.21 -6.89
N VAL A 572 4.06 -2.20 -7.07
CA VAL A 572 4.78 -2.86 -5.97
C VAL A 572 6.28 -2.91 -6.20
N THR A 573 7.04 -2.77 -5.12
CA THR A 573 8.48 -3.10 -5.08
C THR A 573 8.65 -4.22 -4.07
N THR A 574 8.95 -5.43 -4.57
CA THR A 574 9.15 -6.62 -3.73
C THR A 574 10.64 -6.93 -3.59
N GLN A 575 11.09 -7.24 -2.37
CA GLN A 575 12.49 -7.62 -2.14
C GLN A 575 12.65 -8.63 -1.00
N ASN A 576 13.54 -9.62 -1.21
CA ASN A 576 13.94 -10.64 -0.23
C ASN A 576 12.80 -11.49 0.39
N ASN A 577 11.60 -11.56 -0.23
CA ASN A 577 10.50 -12.35 0.31
C ASN A 577 10.69 -13.85 0.05
N ILE A 578 10.07 -14.69 0.88
CA ILE A 578 9.96 -16.14 0.68
C ILE A 578 8.52 -16.44 0.27
N PHE A 579 8.31 -16.83 -0.99
CA PHE A 579 7.02 -17.29 -1.51
C PHE A 579 7.02 -18.81 -1.72
N PHE A 580 6.29 -19.52 -0.86
CA PHE A 580 5.86 -20.89 -1.09
C PHE A 580 4.40 -20.89 -1.54
N THR A 581 4.15 -21.48 -2.71
CA THR A 581 2.80 -21.69 -3.25
C THR A 581 2.61 -23.17 -3.59
N GLN A 582 1.39 -23.70 -3.50
CA GLN A 582 1.19 -25.16 -3.57
C GLN A 582 0.48 -25.63 -4.86
N PHE A 583 -0.67 -25.05 -5.19
CA PHE A 583 -1.51 -25.43 -6.34
C PHE A 583 -1.03 -24.82 -7.65
N LYS A 584 -1.53 -25.33 -8.78
CA LYS A 584 -1.20 -24.85 -10.14
C LYS A 584 -2.40 -24.97 -11.07
N ASP A 585 -2.97 -23.83 -11.45
CA ASP A 585 -4.06 -23.71 -12.44
C ASP A 585 -4.02 -22.29 -13.06
N ASN A 586 -4.92 -21.98 -13.99
CA ASN A 586 -5.07 -20.65 -14.60
C ASN A 586 -5.32 -19.58 -13.52
N ASN A 587 -4.43 -18.59 -13.42
CA ASN A 587 -4.42 -17.57 -12.35
C ASN A 587 -4.24 -18.13 -10.91
N VAL A 588 -3.64 -19.33 -10.77
CA VAL A 588 -3.37 -19.98 -9.47
C VAL A 588 -1.95 -20.54 -9.41
N GLY A 589 -1.31 -20.40 -8.25
CA GLY A 589 0.04 -20.91 -7.98
C GLY A 589 1.14 -19.86 -8.13
N TYR A 590 0.79 -18.59 -8.26
CA TYR A 590 1.73 -17.54 -8.61
C TYR A 590 2.28 -16.84 -7.38
N CYS A 591 3.60 -16.74 -7.24
CA CYS A 591 4.23 -15.91 -6.21
C CYS A 591 3.83 -14.43 -6.41
N ILE A 592 3.82 -13.98 -7.66
CA ILE A 592 3.31 -12.68 -8.10
C ILE A 592 2.48 -12.90 -9.38
N LEU A 593 1.24 -12.38 -9.39
CA LEU A 593 0.31 -12.38 -10.52
C LEU A 593 -0.14 -10.95 -10.84
N ASP A 594 0.76 -10.20 -11.49
CA ASP A 594 0.42 -8.98 -12.23
C ASP A 594 -0.06 -9.37 -13.63
N LYS A 595 -1.27 -8.91 -13.98
CA LYS A 595 -1.90 -9.18 -15.28
C LYS A 595 -1.62 -8.08 -16.29
N GLU A 596 -1.37 -6.86 -15.83
CA GLU A 596 -1.14 -5.68 -16.66
C GLU A 596 0.37 -5.48 -16.90
N LYS A 597 1.21 -5.96 -15.98
CA LYS A 597 2.68 -5.97 -16.04
C LYS A 597 3.25 -4.56 -16.04
N TYR A 598 2.88 -3.81 -15.01
CA TYR A 598 3.23 -2.40 -14.81
C TYR A 598 4.75 -2.25 -14.70
N SER A 599 5.37 -1.53 -15.64
CA SER A 599 6.84 -1.40 -15.72
C SER A 599 7.46 -0.55 -14.60
N GLY A 600 6.65 0.10 -13.76
CA GLY A 600 7.10 0.67 -12.49
C GLY A 600 7.18 -0.34 -11.33
N SER A 601 6.63 -1.54 -11.47
CA SER A 601 6.72 -2.62 -10.46
C SER A 601 8.01 -3.44 -10.61
N THR A 602 8.59 -3.86 -9.49
CA THR A 602 9.91 -4.51 -9.43
C THR A 602 9.93 -5.68 -8.44
N SER A 603 10.78 -6.69 -8.70
CA SER A 603 11.02 -7.84 -7.80
C SER A 603 12.51 -8.20 -7.74
N THR A 604 13.09 -8.13 -6.55
CA THR A 604 14.55 -8.21 -6.34
C THR A 604 14.91 -9.23 -5.26
N ASN A 605 15.68 -10.26 -5.62
CA ASN A 605 16.16 -11.29 -4.71
C ASN A 605 15.03 -11.99 -3.92
N ASP A 606 13.81 -12.02 -4.46
CA ASP A 606 12.70 -12.81 -3.93
C ASP A 606 12.90 -14.30 -4.28
N LEU A 607 12.61 -15.19 -3.33
CA LEU A 607 12.58 -16.63 -3.55
C LEU A 607 11.16 -17.08 -3.87
N CYS A 608 10.95 -17.65 -5.06
CA CYS A 608 9.64 -18.10 -5.54
C CYS A 608 9.61 -19.59 -5.87
N HIS A 609 8.91 -20.40 -5.06
CA HIS A 609 8.74 -21.82 -5.31
C HIS A 609 7.27 -22.24 -5.29
N ASN A 610 6.78 -22.74 -6.43
CA ASN A 610 5.48 -23.40 -6.54
C ASN A 610 5.63 -24.93 -6.57
N GLU A 611 4.96 -25.62 -5.65
CA GLU A 611 5.13 -27.05 -5.41
C GLU A 611 4.59 -27.91 -6.57
N ALA A 612 3.36 -27.67 -7.03
CA ALA A 612 2.78 -28.37 -8.19
C ALA A 612 3.40 -27.98 -9.54
N ALA A 613 4.21 -26.91 -9.60
CA ALA A 613 5.07 -26.60 -10.75
C ALA A 613 6.49 -27.17 -10.61
N MET A 614 6.91 -27.51 -9.39
CA MET A 614 8.28 -27.85 -9.01
C MET A 614 9.32 -26.75 -9.35
N GLY A 615 8.94 -25.47 -9.21
CA GLY A 615 9.81 -24.32 -9.55
C GLY A 615 9.09 -22.97 -9.54
N THR A 616 9.73 -21.94 -10.07
CA THR A 616 9.21 -20.55 -10.14
C THR A 616 7.87 -20.47 -10.87
N ARG A 617 6.97 -19.61 -10.37
CA ARG A 617 5.70 -19.27 -11.03
C ARG A 617 5.38 -17.79 -10.83
N LEU A 618 5.71 -16.99 -11.83
CA LEU A 618 5.53 -15.53 -11.86
C LEU A 618 4.77 -15.11 -13.13
N GLU A 619 3.94 -14.06 -13.00
CA GLU A 619 3.37 -13.29 -14.11
C GLU A 619 3.62 -11.81 -13.75
N VAL A 620 4.61 -11.20 -14.38
CA VAL A 620 5.18 -9.88 -14.06
C VAL A 620 5.82 -9.28 -15.31
N ASP A 621 6.34 -8.05 -15.22
CA ASP A 621 7.27 -7.53 -16.22
C ASP A 621 8.69 -8.06 -15.97
N PHE A 622 9.15 -8.99 -16.80
CA PHE A 622 10.40 -9.72 -16.57
C PHE A 622 11.67 -8.87 -16.74
N ASP A 623 11.59 -7.69 -17.37
CA ASP A 623 12.72 -6.76 -17.45
C ASP A 623 13.10 -6.16 -16.07
N ASN A 624 12.22 -6.28 -15.06
CA ASN A 624 12.37 -5.77 -13.69
C ASN A 624 12.51 -6.87 -12.62
N VAL A 625 12.91 -8.08 -13.01
CA VAL A 625 13.00 -9.24 -12.10
C VAL A 625 14.44 -9.70 -11.89
N ILE A 626 14.84 -9.86 -10.64
CA ILE A 626 16.06 -10.55 -10.21
C ILE A 626 15.63 -11.66 -9.25
N GLU A 627 15.55 -12.91 -9.71
CA GLU A 627 15.21 -14.06 -8.83
C GLU A 627 16.33 -14.34 -7.82
N HIS A 628 15.98 -14.77 -6.60
CA HIS A 628 16.98 -15.17 -5.59
C HIS A 628 17.85 -16.34 -6.11
N PRO A 629 19.19 -16.34 -5.92
CA PRO A 629 20.09 -17.35 -6.50
C PRO A 629 19.76 -18.82 -6.19
N TYR A 630 19.16 -19.09 -5.03
CA TYR A 630 18.74 -20.43 -4.60
C TYR A 630 17.26 -20.77 -4.89
N THR A 631 16.57 -20.01 -5.74
CA THR A 631 15.15 -20.27 -6.12
C THR A 631 14.95 -21.62 -6.83
N HIS A 632 16.01 -22.23 -7.37
CA HIS A 632 15.98 -23.56 -7.96
C HIS A 632 16.68 -24.64 -7.11
N ASP A 633 17.23 -24.28 -5.94
CA ASP A 633 17.87 -25.22 -5.03
C ASP A 633 16.83 -25.90 -4.14
N LEU A 634 16.47 -27.13 -4.50
CA LEU A 634 15.46 -27.90 -3.78
C LEU A 634 15.92 -28.35 -2.39
N ASP A 635 17.22 -28.42 -2.09
CA ASP A 635 17.74 -28.74 -0.76
C ASP A 635 17.65 -27.51 0.15
N TYR A 636 18.01 -26.33 -0.35
CA TYR A 636 17.82 -25.04 0.34
C TYR A 636 16.33 -24.74 0.58
N ILE A 637 15.46 -24.94 -0.41
CA ILE A 637 14.01 -24.79 -0.24
C ILE A 637 13.46 -25.73 0.83
N ARG A 638 13.92 -27.00 0.87
CA ARG A 638 13.54 -27.95 1.92
C ARG A 638 14.09 -27.58 3.29
N SER A 639 15.26 -26.94 3.38
CA SER A 639 15.78 -26.42 4.65
C SER A 639 14.90 -25.27 5.15
N LEU A 640 14.57 -24.29 4.31
CA LEU A 640 13.68 -23.18 4.65
C LEU A 640 12.29 -23.65 5.11
N LYS A 641 11.65 -24.57 4.36
CA LYS A 641 10.35 -25.18 4.76
C LYS A 641 10.40 -26.00 6.07
N SER A 642 11.59 -26.28 6.62
CA SER A 642 11.76 -26.96 7.91
C SER A 642 12.03 -26.03 9.09
N MET A 643 12.25 -24.73 8.85
CA MET A 643 12.48 -23.73 9.88
C MET A 643 11.16 -23.17 10.43
N GLN A 644 11.07 -22.98 11.74
CA GLN A 644 9.91 -22.30 12.36
C GLN A 644 9.82 -20.82 11.94
N ASN A 645 10.97 -20.17 11.74
CA ASN A 645 11.07 -18.79 11.25
C ASN A 645 12.02 -18.76 10.04
N PRO A 646 11.54 -19.08 8.82
CA PRO A 646 12.37 -19.10 7.63
C PRO A 646 13.05 -17.75 7.41
N THR A 647 14.38 -17.75 7.26
CA THR A 647 15.18 -16.54 7.02
C THR A 647 15.94 -16.70 5.72
N LEU A 648 15.73 -15.78 4.79
CA LEU A 648 16.41 -15.81 3.49
C LEU A 648 17.86 -15.38 3.65
N PHE A 649 18.80 -16.15 3.10
CA PHE A 649 20.18 -15.70 2.92
C PHE A 649 20.21 -14.48 2.00
N LYS A 650 20.88 -13.42 2.42
CA LYS A 650 21.01 -12.16 1.67
C LYS A 650 22.48 -11.77 1.61
N ALA A 651 23.00 -11.56 0.39
CA ALA A 651 24.27 -10.85 0.23
C ALA A 651 24.10 -9.37 0.62
N ASP A 652 25.20 -8.69 0.97
CA ASP A 652 25.13 -7.31 1.48
C ASP A 652 24.47 -6.33 0.48
N GLU A 653 24.62 -6.58 -0.84
CA GLU A 653 23.98 -5.82 -1.92
C GLU A 653 22.44 -5.90 -1.94
N TYR A 654 21.83 -6.89 -1.29
CA TYR A 654 20.37 -7.05 -1.18
C TYR A 654 19.82 -6.59 0.18
N LYS A 655 20.65 -6.03 1.07
CA LYS A 655 20.19 -5.51 2.36
C LYS A 655 19.48 -4.19 2.17
N ILE A 656 18.28 -4.11 2.74
CA ILE A 656 17.40 -2.94 2.66
C ILE A 656 17.72 -2.06 3.88
N PRO A 657 18.27 -0.84 3.69
CA PRO A 657 18.70 0.01 4.80
C PRO A 657 17.59 0.22 5.83
N ASN A 658 17.91 -0.06 7.10
CA ASN A 658 17.00 -0.05 8.25
C ASN A 658 15.75 -0.97 8.21
N PHE A 659 15.48 -1.69 7.11
CA PHE A 659 14.39 -2.67 7.04
C PHE A 659 14.88 -4.11 7.23
N SER A 660 16.00 -4.51 6.63
CA SER A 660 16.48 -5.90 6.71
C SER A 660 16.78 -6.33 8.14
N ARG A 661 16.21 -7.47 8.57
CA ARG A 661 16.64 -8.16 9.80
C ARG A 661 18.13 -8.50 9.71
N LYS A 662 18.87 -8.27 10.81
CA LYS A 662 20.26 -8.73 10.97
C LYS A 662 20.30 -10.25 10.79
N ASP A 663 21.10 -10.71 9.85
CA ASP A 663 21.00 -12.07 9.34
C ASP A 663 21.31 -13.13 10.41
N ALA A 664 20.62 -14.27 10.33
CA ALA A 664 21.18 -15.49 10.88
C ALA A 664 22.49 -15.80 10.14
N LEU A 665 23.55 -16.14 10.88
CA LEU A 665 24.83 -16.54 10.29
C LEU A 665 24.63 -17.70 9.30
N LEU A 666 25.42 -17.69 8.22
CA LEU A 666 25.45 -18.73 7.19
C LEU A 666 25.34 -20.14 7.80
N PRO A 667 24.51 -21.04 7.24
CA PRO A 667 24.65 -22.45 7.55
C PRO A 667 26.09 -22.87 7.19
N ALA A 668 26.76 -23.53 8.13
CA ALA A 668 28.15 -23.94 7.92
C ALA A 668 28.24 -24.89 6.71
N THR A 669 29.10 -24.55 5.75
CA THR A 669 29.44 -25.43 4.63
C THR A 669 30.48 -26.45 5.11
N ASP A 670 30.10 -27.73 5.11
CA ASP A 670 31.02 -28.88 5.20
C ASP A 670 31.74 -29.13 3.86
#